data_AF-A0A1I1PN24-F1
#
_entry.id   AF-A0A1I1PN24-F1
#
_cell.length_a   1.000
_cell.length_b   1.000
_cell.length_c   1.000
_cell.angle_alpha   90.00
_cell.angle_beta   90.00
_cell.angle_gamma   90.00
#
_symmetry.space_group_name_H-M   'P 1'
#
loop_
_entity.id
_entity.type
_entity.pdbx_description
1 polymer ?
#
loop_
_entity_poly.entity_id
_entity_poly.type
_entity_poly.pdbx_seq_one_letter_code
_entity_poly.pdbx_strand_id
1 'polypeptide(L)'
;MTKVDSTKEITDLTFIGSGISTSFSILNFLKLINNDETNGKKISINIIEKYHEFNLGLPYGERSGYSTLLITSLRNFLIEPELGLFIAWLNSNKNWLLQELKNEGGTLTQDWLTNNHDDIKHNRWEDLFIPRRFFGCYMDQLIKAKTEKLRKTNKIELNKINGKVIDIERVNGVYTIKIENKDDIKSKKVVLSVGSLPTNYLWKNKRIIEQDNLLFLNNPYKPELKVSLDKIQNFIGVNTNKTLNILIIGANASALELIYKINDFKDKNFNNTNFTFLSTQGRIPDTTINFEKQQQFKPVHLEALKTCNKLTAQIIAEATFKDLDLADDINLGPASTVEIISKAFGVLLNSLNEKELEIFACEYGNAIGKRQRCAGQHYTNVIDKLERENRFEHIAGRFSDLEKDNNGDYLLTYLDTKSGKTLTAKKAYHIIINCVGGKNLKHDDLPILYKNLLQKKYCVPNQSNIGFHVNNALESSKNLHVMGPMLAGNVIENRAVWHVEHCGRIIWLSKVLSKILYNDIYPVENLNKEYDFLSVKLNSTEEIESYKTLLKNNWNNNVYYSYDHLKYFVSETDTLKCFQFKINGEVKIIMPVILRKIDSKDSQEEYYDTITPYGYNGPLYDGKQVNSIDLQAFWKAIDSWYEKKNVVTEFIRFSLNRNYISYSGLLISTLLNVKGTLESDFDLQWEKFLPKVRNNYRKAVTNNLTFKILQEQEITQEEIKTFYNIYTDTMKRNNAKELYFFSLQYFKELISNHRSEILMAFSYFDGLPISAELIIKNKDTLFAFLGGTDANYFSHRPNDFLRVEIIRWAIKNKLKHYVLGGGLSDGDGLYKSKKAFFPKDDDIVFYTGRKINNYQVYENLCKNKHEDYNNSHKDEVKKYFFPFYRFMNR
;
A
#
# COMPACT_ATOMS: atom_id res chain seq x y z
N MET A 1 53.86 -0.76 -3.86
CA MET A 1 52.75 -1.69 -4.16
C MET A 1 52.41 -2.45 -2.89
N THR A 2 51.36 -2.02 -2.22
CA THR A 2 50.64 -2.81 -1.21
C THR A 2 49.19 -2.36 -1.35
N LYS A 3 48.45 -3.07 -2.19
CA LYS A 3 47.00 -2.92 -2.32
C LYS A 3 46.41 -3.27 -0.96
N VAL A 4 45.98 -2.25 -0.23
CA VAL A 4 45.02 -2.42 0.86
C VAL A 4 43.72 -2.83 0.19
N ASP A 5 43.39 -4.11 0.31
CA ASP A 5 42.12 -4.67 -0.10
C ASP A 5 41.06 -4.15 0.88
N SER A 6 40.43 -3.03 0.54
CA SER A 6 39.33 -2.45 1.32
C SER A 6 38.05 -3.23 1.05
N THR A 7 37.86 -4.31 1.80
CA THR A 7 36.54 -4.91 1.98
C THR A 7 35.64 -3.88 2.67
N LYS A 8 35.01 -2.99 1.89
CA LYS A 8 34.02 -2.03 2.40
C LYS A 8 32.97 -2.78 3.22
N GLU A 9 32.94 -2.54 4.53
CA GLU A 9 32.00 -3.18 5.46
C GLU A 9 30.56 -3.02 4.96
N ILE A 10 29.80 -4.11 4.95
CA ILE A 10 28.41 -4.11 4.49
C ILE A 10 27.54 -3.62 5.64
N THR A 11 26.99 -2.41 5.51
CA THR A 11 26.10 -1.81 6.52
C THR A 11 24.75 -2.52 6.60
N ASP A 12 24.19 -2.69 7.79
CA ASP A 12 22.90 -3.38 7.95
C ASP A 12 21.75 -2.60 7.33
N LEU A 13 21.74 -1.27 7.50
CA LEU A 13 20.65 -0.40 7.06
C LEU A 13 21.18 0.93 6.52
N THR A 14 20.73 1.35 5.34
CA THR A 14 21.05 2.67 4.79
C THR A 14 19.79 3.46 4.43
N PHE A 15 19.64 4.65 5.00
CA PHE A 15 18.62 5.63 4.61
C PHE A 15 19.17 6.57 3.54
N ILE A 16 18.44 6.73 2.44
CA ILE A 16 18.72 7.72 1.40
C ILE A 16 17.73 8.88 1.59
N GLY A 17 18.25 10.02 2.03
CA GLY A 17 17.51 11.21 2.44
C GLY A 17 17.37 11.30 3.96
N SER A 18 17.45 12.53 4.49
CA SER A 18 17.47 12.82 5.93
C SER A 18 16.36 13.82 6.34
N GLY A 19 15.20 13.69 5.71
CA GLY A 19 14.00 14.44 6.09
C GLY A 19 13.32 13.88 7.34
N ILE A 20 12.23 14.53 7.75
CA ILE A 20 11.47 14.16 8.96
C ILE A 20 10.96 12.70 8.94
N SER A 21 10.68 12.15 7.76
CA SER A 21 10.29 10.74 7.60
C SER A 21 11.40 9.78 7.99
N THR A 22 12.64 10.06 7.60
CA THR A 22 13.83 9.33 8.06
C THR A 22 14.02 9.51 9.56
N SER A 23 13.92 10.74 10.05
CA SER A 23 14.12 11.10 11.46
C SER A 23 13.21 10.32 12.39
N PHE A 24 11.90 10.28 12.12
CA PHE A 24 10.96 9.49 12.92
C PHE A 24 11.18 7.98 12.78
N SER A 25 11.55 7.50 11.58
CA SER A 25 11.81 6.07 11.35
C SER A 25 13.03 5.61 12.15
N ILE A 26 14.08 6.42 12.19
CA ILE A 26 15.26 6.16 13.02
C ILE A 26 14.90 6.27 14.49
N LEU A 27 14.21 7.34 14.91
CA LEU A 27 13.84 7.53 16.31
C LEU A 27 13.03 6.34 16.86
N ASN A 28 12.02 5.87 16.12
CA ASN A 28 11.20 4.74 16.54
C ASN A 28 11.98 3.41 16.49
N PHE A 29 12.89 3.25 15.53
CA PHE A 29 13.78 2.08 15.48
C PHE A 29 14.75 2.06 16.66
N LEU A 30 15.36 3.19 17.02
CA LEU A 30 16.22 3.33 18.20
C LEU A 30 15.46 3.09 19.51
N LYS A 31 14.18 3.49 19.59
CA LYS A 31 13.32 3.18 20.75
C LYS A 31 13.13 1.66 20.93
N LEU A 32 12.91 0.92 19.83
CA LEU A 32 12.80 -0.54 19.88
C LEU A 32 14.11 -1.19 20.39
N ILE A 33 15.26 -0.76 19.87
CA ILE A 33 16.58 -1.25 20.32
C ILE A 33 16.84 -0.92 21.80
N ASN A 34 16.46 0.27 22.26
CA ASN A 34 16.68 0.67 23.65
C ASN A 34 15.83 -0.16 24.64
N ASN A 35 14.63 -0.57 24.24
CA ASN A 35 13.71 -1.31 25.09
C ASN A 35 14.00 -2.83 25.10
N ASP A 36 14.84 -3.31 24.18
CA ASP A 36 15.28 -4.69 24.12
C ASP A 36 16.62 -4.85 24.87
N GLU A 37 16.52 -5.40 26.09
CA GLU A 37 17.67 -5.70 26.94
C GLU A 37 18.31 -7.05 26.60
N THR A 38 17.64 -7.89 25.80
CA THR A 38 18.04 -9.28 25.54
C THR A 38 18.96 -9.45 24.34
N ASN A 39 19.07 -8.43 23.48
CA ASN A 39 19.76 -8.53 22.20
C ASN A 39 21.09 -7.74 22.17
N GLY A 40 22.21 -8.46 22.03
CA GLY A 40 23.57 -7.90 22.03
C GLY A 40 24.11 -7.49 20.65
N LYS A 41 23.34 -7.68 19.57
CA LYS A 41 23.83 -7.40 18.21
C LYS A 41 23.94 -5.90 17.95
N LYS A 42 25.18 -5.44 17.74
CA LYS A 42 25.48 -4.08 17.25
C LYS A 42 24.96 -3.91 15.82
N ILE A 43 24.25 -2.82 15.55
CA ILE A 43 23.71 -2.51 14.21
C ILE A 43 24.38 -1.30 13.60
N SER A 44 24.77 -1.42 12.34
CA SER A 44 25.34 -0.34 11.55
C SER A 44 24.26 0.34 10.69
N ILE A 45 24.18 1.68 10.77
CA ILE A 45 23.17 2.49 10.07
C ILE A 45 23.87 3.63 9.33
N ASN A 46 23.66 3.75 8.03
CA ASN A 46 24.05 4.94 7.27
C ASN A 46 22.85 5.84 7.00
N ILE A 47 23.06 7.15 7.05
CA ILE A 47 22.12 8.16 6.55
C ILE A 47 22.87 8.97 5.50
N ILE A 48 22.36 8.97 4.27
CA ILE A 48 22.94 9.72 3.16
C ILE A 48 22.06 10.92 2.86
N GLU A 49 22.62 12.14 2.88
CA GLU A 49 21.90 13.37 2.56
C GLU A 49 22.75 14.24 1.64
N LYS A 50 22.15 14.77 0.56
CA LYS A 50 22.85 15.64 -0.39
C LYS A 50 23.12 17.04 0.18
N TYR A 51 22.35 17.43 1.19
CA TYR A 51 22.54 18.68 1.94
C TYR A 51 23.38 18.46 3.20
N HIS A 52 23.90 19.56 3.77
CA HIS A 52 24.79 19.49 4.94
C HIS A 52 24.03 19.21 6.25
N GLU A 53 22.78 19.69 6.37
CA GLU A 53 21.92 19.40 7.52
C GLU A 53 21.25 18.03 7.41
N PHE A 54 21.35 17.25 8.49
CA PHE A 54 20.67 15.97 8.66
C PHE A 54 19.48 16.12 9.60
N ASN A 55 18.50 15.23 9.49
CA ASN A 55 17.32 15.05 10.34
C ASN A 55 16.16 16.04 10.11
N LEU A 56 16.39 17.11 9.35
CA LEU A 56 15.51 18.27 9.32
C LEU A 56 14.71 18.38 8.01
N GLY A 57 15.26 17.82 6.92
CA GLY A 57 14.74 18.08 5.59
C GLY A 57 14.72 19.57 5.23
N LEU A 58 14.06 19.89 4.12
CA LEU A 58 13.96 21.29 3.65
C LEU A 58 13.13 22.18 4.60
N PRO A 59 11.92 21.77 5.05
CA PRO A 59 11.04 22.65 5.80
C PRO A 59 11.57 23.01 7.20
N TYR A 60 12.23 22.08 7.89
CA TYR A 60 12.65 22.30 9.28
C TYR A 60 14.14 22.69 9.39
N GLY A 61 14.81 22.86 8.24
CA GLY A 61 16.21 23.24 8.07
C GLY A 61 16.49 24.75 8.12
N GLU A 62 17.77 25.14 8.13
CA GLU A 62 18.25 26.53 7.97
C GLU A 62 17.80 27.12 6.64
N ARG A 63 17.62 26.24 5.65
CA ARG A 63 17.10 26.58 4.33
C ARG A 63 15.70 27.21 4.36
N SER A 64 14.98 27.11 5.48
CA SER A 64 13.68 27.74 5.72
C SER A 64 13.72 28.92 6.68
N GLY A 65 14.80 29.10 7.43
CA GLY A 65 14.93 30.14 8.45
C GLY A 65 14.09 29.92 9.72
N TYR A 66 14.33 30.76 10.72
CA TYR A 66 13.67 30.81 12.03
C TYR A 66 12.34 31.56 12.05
N SER A 67 12.02 32.33 11.01
CA SER A 67 10.81 33.16 10.97
C SER A 67 9.65 32.56 10.18
N THR A 68 9.85 31.39 9.57
CA THR A 68 8.79 30.69 8.85
C THR A 68 7.88 29.91 9.80
N LEU A 69 6.62 30.33 9.88
CA LEU A 69 5.60 29.72 10.74
C LEU A 69 4.99 28.46 10.13
N LEU A 70 4.48 27.57 10.98
CA LEU A 70 3.64 26.45 10.55
C LEU A 70 2.39 26.96 9.82
N ILE A 71 1.86 26.15 8.90
CA ILE A 71 0.62 26.47 8.18
C ILE A 71 -0.64 26.08 8.96
N THR A 72 -0.49 25.23 9.98
CA THR A 72 -1.52 24.81 10.93
C THR A 72 -1.08 25.14 12.35
N SER A 73 -2.03 25.19 13.30
CA SER A 73 -1.69 25.25 14.72
C SER A 73 -0.86 24.04 15.15
N LEU A 74 -0.14 24.18 16.26
CA LEU A 74 0.73 23.11 16.77
C LEU A 74 -0.05 21.82 17.09
N ARG A 75 -1.26 21.94 17.66
CA ARG A 75 -2.19 20.84 17.95
C ARG A 75 -2.56 20.03 16.70
N ASN A 76 -2.72 20.70 15.57
CA ASN A 76 -3.06 20.04 14.31
C ASN A 76 -1.81 19.53 13.56
N PHE A 77 -0.64 20.07 13.90
CA PHE A 77 0.64 19.63 13.34
C PHE A 77 1.14 18.32 13.98
N LEU A 78 1.09 18.18 15.31
CA LEU A 78 1.55 17.00 16.05
C LEU A 78 0.42 16.30 16.79
N ILE A 79 0.52 14.98 16.87
CA ILE A 79 -0.39 14.13 17.66
C ILE A 79 0.30 13.72 18.97
N GLU A 80 -0.48 13.30 19.97
CA GLU A 80 0.07 12.76 21.21
C GLU A 80 0.70 11.36 21.01
N PRO A 81 1.76 11.00 21.77
CA PRO A 81 2.44 11.78 22.82
C PRO A 81 3.48 12.79 22.30
N GLU A 82 3.73 12.84 21.00
CA GLU A 82 4.79 13.69 20.41
C GLU A 82 4.54 15.19 20.62
N LEU A 83 3.27 15.63 20.64
CA LEU A 83 2.88 17.00 20.97
C LEU A 83 3.33 17.41 22.38
N GLY A 84 2.93 16.66 23.42
CA GLY A 84 3.30 16.97 24.81
C GLY A 84 4.82 16.95 25.04
N LEU A 85 5.53 16.00 24.42
CA LEU A 85 7.00 15.92 24.51
C LEU A 85 7.69 17.14 23.88
N PHE A 86 7.17 17.64 22.77
CA PHE A 86 7.72 18.81 22.11
C PHE A 86 7.42 20.10 22.88
N ILE A 87 6.21 20.25 23.45
CA ILE A 87 5.86 21.39 24.31
C ILE A 87 6.75 21.44 25.55
N ALA A 88 7.00 20.30 26.20
CA ALA A 88 7.92 20.23 27.33
C ALA A 88 9.32 20.71 26.95
N TRP A 89 9.83 20.30 25.79
CA TRP A 89 11.11 20.77 25.26
C TRP A 89 11.10 22.26 24.91
N LEU A 90 10.03 22.76 24.28
CA LEU A 90 9.87 24.18 23.96
C LEU A 90 9.95 25.04 25.21
N ASN A 91 9.30 24.63 26.30
CA ASN A 91 9.30 25.38 27.56
C ASN A 91 10.71 25.56 28.13
N SER A 92 11.57 24.55 27.99
CA SER A 92 12.97 24.62 28.41
C SER A 92 13.88 25.39 27.45
N ASN A 93 13.45 25.61 26.20
CA ASN A 93 14.29 26.15 25.12
C ASN A 93 13.79 27.48 24.53
N LYS A 94 12.61 27.98 24.93
CA LYS A 94 11.93 29.10 24.29
C LYS A 94 12.76 30.39 24.24
N ASN A 95 13.60 30.66 25.24
CA ASN A 95 14.35 31.91 25.30
C ASN A 95 15.29 32.11 24.10
N TRP A 96 16.15 31.12 23.81
CA TRP A 96 17.07 31.22 22.68
C TRP A 96 16.36 31.07 21.34
N LEU A 97 15.32 30.23 21.27
CA LEU A 97 14.49 30.06 20.07
C LEU A 97 13.82 31.38 19.64
N LEU A 98 13.23 32.09 20.61
CA LEU A 98 12.60 33.39 20.38
C LEU A 98 13.64 34.47 20.04
N GLN A 99 14.87 34.37 20.56
CA GLN A 99 15.95 35.27 20.18
C GLN A 99 16.35 35.05 18.71
N GLU A 100 16.50 33.81 18.25
CA GLU A 100 16.78 33.49 16.84
C GLU A 100 15.66 33.96 15.92
N LEU A 101 14.40 33.77 16.32
CA LEU A 101 13.23 34.32 15.63
C LEU A 101 13.33 35.84 15.48
N LYS A 102 13.65 36.58 16.56
CA LYS A 102 13.85 38.04 16.54
C LYS A 102 15.05 38.46 15.69
N ASN A 103 16.12 37.66 15.69
CA ASN A 103 17.33 37.94 14.91
C ASN A 103 17.08 37.82 13.40
N GLU A 104 16.08 37.06 12.97
CA GLU A 104 15.77 36.89 11.54
C GLU A 104 14.55 37.72 11.09
N GLY A 105 13.48 37.77 11.88
CA GLY A 105 12.19 38.33 11.47
C GLY A 105 12.07 39.86 11.60
N GLY A 106 11.16 40.45 10.81
CA GLY A 106 10.88 41.88 10.77
C GLY A 106 9.64 42.28 11.58
N THR A 107 8.86 43.23 11.05
CA THR A 107 7.68 43.80 11.73
C THR A 107 6.58 42.75 12.00
N LEU A 108 6.26 41.88 11.04
CA LEU A 108 5.24 40.85 11.23
C LEU A 108 5.66 39.84 12.31
N THR A 109 6.97 39.55 12.40
CA THR A 109 7.52 38.75 13.49
C THR A 109 7.37 39.44 14.85
N GLN A 110 7.60 40.76 14.94
CA GLN A 110 7.35 41.50 16.18
C GLN A 110 5.87 41.53 16.56
N ASP A 111 4.98 41.70 15.57
CA ASP A 111 3.53 41.64 15.79
C ASP A 111 3.12 40.25 16.28
N TRP A 112 3.64 39.18 15.69
CA TRP A 112 3.40 37.81 16.15
C TRP A 112 3.87 37.61 17.60
N LEU A 113 5.07 38.08 17.95
CA LEU A 113 5.60 38.00 19.32
C LEU A 113 4.73 38.76 20.32
N THR A 114 4.22 39.92 19.93
CA THR A 114 3.36 40.77 20.76
C THR A 114 1.99 40.13 20.97
N ASN A 115 1.35 39.72 19.88
CA ASN A 115 0.02 39.12 19.89
C ASN A 115 -0.04 37.80 20.67
N ASN A 116 1.06 37.06 20.72
CA ASN A 116 1.15 35.77 21.40
C ASN A 116 1.95 35.84 22.72
N HIS A 117 2.27 37.04 23.21
CA HIS A 117 3.11 37.23 24.40
C HIS A 117 2.62 36.44 25.62
N ASP A 118 1.33 36.55 25.93
CA ASP A 118 0.76 35.93 27.11
C ASP A 118 0.74 34.41 27.00
N ASP A 119 0.44 33.87 25.82
CA ASP A 119 0.45 32.43 25.57
C ASP A 119 1.87 31.86 25.68
N ILE A 120 2.86 32.52 25.07
CA ILE A 120 4.28 32.15 25.17
C ILE A 120 4.77 32.22 26.62
N LYS A 121 4.38 33.27 27.37
CA LYS A 121 4.77 33.46 28.78
C LYS A 121 4.26 32.31 29.64
N HIS A 122 3.01 31.92 29.46
CA HIS A 122 2.33 30.87 30.23
C HIS A 122 2.43 29.47 29.62
N ASN A 123 3.29 29.27 28.61
CA ASN A 123 3.54 27.97 27.96
C ASN A 123 2.31 27.37 27.25
N ARG A 124 1.38 28.19 26.77
CA ARG A 124 0.22 27.76 25.96
C ARG A 124 0.63 27.80 24.49
N TRP A 125 1.01 26.66 23.94
CA TRP A 125 1.58 26.59 22.58
C TRP A 125 0.65 25.92 21.56
N GLU A 126 -0.35 25.18 22.04
CA GLU A 126 -1.16 24.23 21.27
C GLU A 126 -1.85 24.90 20.09
N ASP A 127 -2.40 26.09 20.30
CA ASP A 127 -3.17 26.80 19.29
C ASP A 127 -2.32 27.83 18.52
N LEU A 128 -1.01 27.91 18.84
CA LEU A 128 -0.06 28.79 18.16
C LEU A 128 0.47 28.19 16.86
N PHE A 129 0.68 29.07 15.88
CA PHE A 129 1.37 28.76 14.63
C PHE A 129 2.85 29.10 14.83
N ILE A 130 3.59 28.19 15.45
CA ILE A 130 4.98 28.43 15.83
C ILE A 130 5.93 28.36 14.62
N PRO A 131 7.15 28.91 14.70
CA PRO A 131 8.17 28.67 13.69
C PRO A 131 8.50 27.19 13.51
N ARG A 132 8.45 26.71 12.27
CA ARG A 132 8.69 25.30 11.94
C ARG A 132 10.12 24.85 12.26
N ARG A 133 11.09 25.78 12.25
CA ARG A 133 12.48 25.53 12.64
C ARG A 133 12.62 25.09 14.10
N PHE A 134 11.73 25.52 15.00
CA PHE A 134 11.77 25.10 16.41
C PHE A 134 11.59 23.58 16.52
N PHE A 135 10.67 23.02 15.74
CA PHE A 135 10.47 21.58 15.66
C PHE A 135 11.67 20.86 15.04
N GLY A 136 12.33 21.48 14.05
CA GLY A 136 13.59 20.98 13.52
C GLY A 136 14.67 20.84 14.60
N CYS A 137 14.93 21.91 15.35
CA CYS A 137 15.90 21.91 16.45
C CYS A 137 15.59 20.80 17.48
N TYR A 138 14.32 20.63 17.85
CA TYR A 138 13.88 19.54 18.73
C TYR A 138 14.24 18.16 18.17
N MET A 139 13.88 17.90 16.91
CA MET A 139 14.10 16.59 16.28
C MET A 139 15.58 16.23 16.16
N ASP A 140 16.43 17.20 15.80
CA ASP A 140 17.87 16.95 15.72
C ASP A 140 18.49 16.68 17.11
N GLN A 141 18.11 17.47 18.13
CA GLN A 141 18.55 17.22 19.51
C GLN A 141 18.09 15.85 20.02
N LEU A 142 16.83 15.49 19.76
CA LEU A 142 16.25 14.23 20.22
C LEU A 142 16.95 13.01 19.61
N ILE A 143 17.24 13.06 18.30
CA ILE A 143 17.96 11.97 17.61
C ILE A 143 19.40 11.89 18.08
N LYS A 144 20.09 13.03 18.23
CA LYS A 144 21.47 13.08 18.76
C LYS A 144 21.54 12.44 20.15
N ALA A 145 20.69 12.86 21.08
CA ALA A 145 20.67 12.33 22.44
C ALA A 145 20.39 10.81 22.49
N LYS A 146 19.42 10.32 21.71
CA LYS A 146 19.13 8.87 21.64
C LYS A 146 20.26 8.08 21.00
N THR A 147 20.87 8.62 19.95
CA THR A 147 21.99 7.97 19.25
C THR A 147 23.21 7.88 20.17
N GLU A 148 23.57 8.96 20.86
CA GLU A 148 24.69 9.00 21.80
C GLU A 148 24.51 8.00 22.95
N LYS A 149 23.30 7.92 23.52
CA LYS A 149 22.99 6.94 24.58
C LYS A 149 23.26 5.50 24.11
N LEU A 150 22.79 5.12 22.92
CA LEU A 150 22.94 3.76 22.40
C LEU A 150 24.36 3.46 21.88
N ARG A 151 25.09 4.47 21.41
CA ARG A 151 26.52 4.34 21.09
C ARG A 151 27.35 4.06 22.33
N LYS A 152 27.07 4.73 23.46
CA LYS A 152 27.75 4.47 24.74
C LYS A 152 27.56 3.03 25.23
N THR A 153 26.44 2.40 24.91
CA THR A 153 26.18 0.98 25.20
C THR A 153 26.60 0.04 24.05
N ASN A 154 27.35 0.52 23.06
CA ASN A 154 27.80 -0.21 21.86
C ASN A 154 26.69 -0.95 21.08
N LYS A 155 25.43 -0.49 21.16
CA LYS A 155 24.28 -1.13 20.50
C LYS A 155 24.14 -0.71 19.04
N ILE A 156 24.63 0.47 18.67
CA ILE A 156 24.53 1.00 17.32
C ILE A 156 25.83 1.67 16.87
N GLU A 157 26.02 1.68 15.56
CA GLU A 157 26.90 2.59 14.84
C GLU A 157 26.06 3.34 13.81
N LEU A 158 26.09 4.67 13.84
CA LEU A 158 25.28 5.50 12.96
C LEU A 158 26.20 6.47 12.21
N ASN A 159 26.28 6.38 10.90
CA ASN A 159 27.15 7.20 10.08
C ASN A 159 26.32 8.18 9.24
N LYS A 160 26.67 9.46 9.29
CA LYS A 160 26.04 10.52 8.50
C LYS A 160 26.95 10.86 7.32
N ILE A 161 26.45 10.70 6.10
CA ILE A 161 27.23 10.79 4.87
C ILE A 161 26.63 11.88 4.00
N ASN A 162 27.35 12.99 3.85
CA ASN A 162 26.92 14.03 2.94
C ASN A 162 27.23 13.60 1.50
N GLY A 163 26.24 13.48 0.63
CA GLY A 163 26.42 13.03 -0.75
C GLY A 163 25.11 12.85 -1.49
N LYS A 164 25.16 13.00 -2.82
CA LYS A 164 24.01 12.79 -3.70
C LYS A 164 24.05 11.37 -4.26
N VAL A 165 23.12 10.53 -3.82
CA VAL A 165 22.95 9.20 -4.42
C VAL A 165 22.42 9.35 -5.84
N ILE A 166 23.07 8.69 -6.79
CA ILE A 166 22.71 8.72 -8.22
C ILE A 166 22.20 7.39 -8.72
N ASP A 167 22.51 6.29 -8.03
CA ASP A 167 22.10 4.95 -8.45
C ASP A 167 22.19 3.95 -7.28
N ILE A 168 21.46 2.85 -7.39
CA ILE A 168 21.61 1.67 -6.53
C ILE A 168 21.58 0.40 -7.39
N GLU A 169 22.36 -0.60 -7.01
CA GLU A 169 22.48 -1.89 -7.70
C GLU A 169 22.43 -3.02 -6.69
N ARG A 170 21.66 -4.06 -6.94
CA ARG A 170 21.57 -5.22 -6.06
C ARG A 170 22.33 -6.41 -6.66
N VAL A 171 23.32 -6.91 -5.92
CA VAL A 171 24.12 -8.08 -6.28
C VAL A 171 24.18 -9.01 -5.08
N ASN A 172 23.85 -10.29 -5.27
CA ASN A 172 23.86 -11.33 -4.21
C ASN A 172 23.14 -10.90 -2.92
N GLY A 173 21.97 -10.26 -3.07
CA GLY A 173 21.16 -9.83 -1.94
C GLY A 173 21.60 -8.54 -1.24
N VAL A 174 22.73 -7.94 -1.63
CA VAL A 174 23.29 -6.70 -1.06
C VAL A 174 23.16 -5.56 -2.07
N TYR A 175 22.82 -4.36 -1.59
CA TYR A 175 22.78 -3.15 -2.39
C TYR A 175 24.13 -2.43 -2.38
N THR A 176 24.66 -2.13 -3.56
CA THR A 176 25.70 -1.14 -3.79
C THR A 176 25.03 0.20 -4.11
N ILE A 177 25.34 1.24 -3.34
CA ILE A 177 24.77 2.59 -3.44
C ILE A 177 25.84 3.51 -4.02
N LYS A 178 25.59 4.04 -5.21
CA LYS A 178 26.52 4.93 -5.92
C LYS A 178 26.26 6.37 -5.53
N ILE A 179 27.30 7.05 -5.04
CA ILE A 179 27.25 8.44 -4.60
C ILE A 179 28.10 9.29 -5.54
N GLU A 180 27.53 10.39 -6.02
CA GLU A 180 28.22 11.32 -6.93
C GLU A 180 29.56 11.78 -6.32
N ASN A 181 30.66 11.56 -7.05
CA ASN A 181 32.02 11.93 -6.68
C ASN A 181 32.51 11.35 -5.33
N LYS A 182 31.95 10.22 -4.90
CA LYS A 182 32.34 9.54 -3.65
C LYS A 182 32.40 8.03 -3.85
N ASP A 183 33.00 7.38 -2.87
CA ASP A 183 33.03 5.93 -2.77
C ASP A 183 31.62 5.32 -2.66
N ASP A 184 31.41 4.24 -3.41
CA ASP A 184 30.21 3.40 -3.29
C ASP A 184 30.10 2.79 -1.90
N ILE A 185 28.87 2.61 -1.43
CA ILE A 185 28.54 2.02 -0.12
C ILE A 185 27.79 0.71 -0.32
N LYS A 186 28.07 -0.31 0.49
CA LYS A 186 27.31 -1.56 0.48
C LYS A 186 26.35 -1.61 1.66
N SER A 187 25.12 -2.06 1.42
CA SER A 187 24.12 -2.21 2.47
C SER A 187 23.19 -3.40 2.25
N LYS A 188 22.85 -4.12 3.34
CA LYS A 188 21.89 -5.23 3.29
C LYS A 188 20.48 -4.73 2.97
N LYS A 189 20.11 -3.56 3.50
CA LYS A 189 18.80 -2.93 3.32
C LYS A 189 18.93 -1.45 3.01
N VAL A 190 18.03 -0.96 2.16
CA VAL A 190 17.96 0.45 1.78
C VAL A 190 16.57 0.98 2.07
N VAL A 191 16.49 2.15 2.69
CA VAL A 191 15.25 2.92 2.85
C VAL A 191 15.35 4.16 1.98
N LEU A 192 14.57 4.20 0.91
CA LEU A 192 14.44 5.34 0.02
C LEU A 192 13.48 6.37 0.62
N SER A 193 14.02 7.48 1.13
CA SER A 193 13.28 8.57 1.81
C SER A 193 13.72 9.96 1.31
N VAL A 194 13.72 10.13 -0.02
CA VAL A 194 14.27 11.29 -0.75
C VAL A 194 13.36 12.53 -0.80
N GLY A 195 12.19 12.48 -0.16
CA GLY A 195 11.21 13.56 -0.12
C GLY A 195 10.35 13.66 -1.39
N SER A 196 9.62 14.77 -1.55
CA SER A 196 8.75 15.01 -2.69
C SER A 196 9.55 15.22 -3.99
N LEU A 197 8.92 14.95 -5.13
CA LEU A 197 9.52 15.17 -6.44
C LEU A 197 9.91 16.66 -6.64
N PRO A 198 10.98 16.95 -7.41
CA PRO A 198 11.41 18.31 -7.65
C PRO A 198 10.33 19.18 -8.28
N THR A 199 10.33 20.47 -7.97
CA THR A 199 9.50 21.50 -8.61
C THR A 199 9.65 21.47 -10.13
N ASN A 200 8.54 21.65 -10.85
CA ASN A 200 8.57 21.87 -12.28
C ASN A 200 9.08 23.28 -12.60
N TYR A 201 10.12 23.42 -13.43
CA TYR A 201 10.58 24.74 -13.86
C TYR A 201 9.67 25.25 -14.98
N LEU A 202 9.09 26.42 -14.76
CA LEU A 202 8.12 27.02 -15.67
C LEU A 202 8.77 27.79 -16.81
N TRP A 203 9.99 28.29 -16.63
CA TRP A 203 10.63 29.16 -17.62
C TRP A 203 12.14 28.94 -17.76
N LYS A 204 12.65 28.86 -18.99
CA LYS A 204 14.08 28.75 -19.39
C LYS A 204 14.94 27.69 -18.67
N ASN A 205 14.33 26.71 -18.00
CA ASN A 205 14.98 25.60 -17.29
C ASN A 205 16.17 25.98 -16.36
N LYS A 206 16.16 27.19 -15.78
CA LYS A 206 17.18 27.66 -14.82
C LYS A 206 16.54 27.89 -13.45
N ARG A 207 17.28 27.63 -12.37
CA ARG A 207 16.80 27.84 -10.98
C ARG A 207 16.38 29.29 -10.73
N ILE A 208 17.26 30.22 -11.10
CA ILE A 208 17.09 31.67 -10.98
C ILE A 208 17.45 32.25 -12.34
N ILE A 209 16.66 33.22 -12.80
CA ILE A 209 16.89 33.96 -14.04
C ILE A 209 16.86 35.44 -13.68
N GLU A 210 17.96 36.11 -13.98
CA GLU A 210 18.13 37.55 -13.81
C GLU A 210 18.30 38.14 -15.20
N GLN A 211 17.39 39.04 -15.58
CA GLN A 211 17.46 39.86 -16.78
C GLN A 211 17.16 41.30 -16.40
N ASP A 212 17.41 42.24 -17.31
CA ASP A 212 16.98 43.63 -17.13
C ASP A 212 15.47 43.66 -16.86
N ASN A 213 15.05 44.35 -15.80
CA ASN A 213 13.66 44.41 -15.32
C ASN A 213 13.01 43.09 -14.88
N LEU A 214 13.75 41.97 -14.74
CA LEU A 214 13.17 40.68 -14.34
C LEU A 214 14.04 39.85 -13.40
N LEU A 215 13.46 39.45 -12.27
CA LEU A 215 13.92 38.37 -11.40
C LEU A 215 12.90 37.21 -11.41
N PHE A 216 13.25 36.09 -12.04
CA PHE A 216 12.42 34.87 -12.04
C PHE A 216 13.05 33.77 -11.17
N LEU A 217 12.29 33.30 -10.18
CA LEU A 217 12.68 32.24 -9.25
C LEU A 217 11.86 30.98 -9.56
N ASN A 218 12.43 30.04 -10.33
CA ASN A 218 11.79 28.74 -10.60
C ASN A 218 11.77 27.83 -9.36
N ASN A 219 12.69 28.03 -8.42
CA ASN A 219 12.70 27.32 -7.15
C ASN A 219 13.17 28.26 -6.03
N PRO A 220 12.25 28.84 -5.24
CA PRO A 220 12.61 29.82 -4.21
C PRO A 220 13.41 29.21 -3.06
N TYR A 221 13.41 27.89 -2.89
CA TYR A 221 14.08 27.20 -1.79
C TYR A 221 15.48 26.66 -2.15
N LYS A 222 15.99 26.92 -3.37
CA LYS A 222 17.30 26.41 -3.82
C LYS A 222 18.24 27.53 -4.30
N PRO A 223 19.48 27.63 -3.78
CA PRO A 223 20.10 26.71 -2.81
C PRO A 223 19.44 26.76 -1.42
N GLU A 224 19.00 27.95 -0.99
CA GLU A 224 18.35 28.23 0.30
C GLU A 224 17.32 29.35 0.13
N LEU A 225 16.28 29.40 0.97
CA LEU A 225 15.25 30.44 0.89
C LEU A 225 15.83 31.84 1.14
N LYS A 226 16.75 31.96 2.10
CA LYS A 226 17.40 33.23 2.44
C LYS A 226 18.05 33.90 1.23
N VAL A 227 18.80 33.13 0.43
CA VAL A 227 19.45 33.64 -0.79
C VAL A 227 18.43 34.20 -1.80
N SER A 228 17.28 33.54 -1.95
CA SER A 228 16.20 34.03 -2.82
C SER A 228 15.57 35.30 -2.27
N LEU A 229 15.35 35.37 -0.96
CA LEU A 229 14.81 36.54 -0.28
C LEU A 229 15.76 37.74 -0.35
N ASP A 230 17.07 37.54 -0.17
CA ASP A 230 18.09 38.58 -0.31
C ASP A 230 18.12 39.16 -1.73
N LYS A 231 17.98 38.30 -2.75
CA LYS A 231 17.85 38.73 -4.16
C LYS A 231 16.59 39.55 -4.40
N ILE A 232 15.45 39.13 -3.84
CA ILE A 232 14.19 39.88 -3.92
C ILE A 232 14.36 41.25 -3.25
N GLN A 233 14.88 41.28 -2.02
CA GLN A 233 15.07 42.51 -1.25
C GLN A 233 16.01 43.48 -1.96
N ASN A 234 17.11 42.98 -2.53
CA ASN A 234 18.04 43.80 -3.31
C ASN A 234 17.37 44.34 -4.60
N PHE A 235 16.66 43.49 -5.34
CA PHE A 235 15.96 43.90 -6.56
C PHE A 235 14.96 45.02 -6.28
N ILE A 236 14.17 44.90 -5.20
CA ILE A 236 13.24 45.96 -4.79
C ILE A 236 14.00 47.22 -4.35
N GLY A 237 15.08 47.05 -3.58
CA GLY A 237 15.88 48.14 -3.03
C GLY A 237 16.59 49.02 -4.09
N VAL A 238 16.96 48.45 -5.23
CA VAL A 238 17.59 49.18 -6.35
C VAL A 238 16.54 49.87 -7.24
N ASN A 239 15.28 49.42 -7.22
CA ASN A 239 14.20 49.93 -8.07
C ASN A 239 13.15 50.72 -7.26
N THR A 240 13.60 51.62 -6.38
CA THR A 240 12.70 52.41 -5.49
C THR A 240 11.91 53.50 -6.22
N ASN A 241 12.33 53.88 -7.42
CA ASN A 241 11.72 54.94 -8.24
C ASN A 241 10.50 54.49 -9.05
N LYS A 242 10.17 53.19 -9.06
CA LYS A 242 9.00 52.64 -9.76
C LYS A 242 8.22 51.65 -8.92
N THR A 243 6.96 51.44 -9.28
CA THR A 243 6.11 50.40 -8.69
C THR A 243 6.45 49.03 -9.31
N LEU A 244 6.72 48.04 -8.46
CA LEU A 244 7.10 46.70 -8.87
C LEU A 244 5.94 45.71 -8.67
N ASN A 245 5.47 45.10 -9.75
CA ASN A 245 4.53 43.97 -9.66
C ASN A 245 5.28 42.64 -9.46
N ILE A 246 4.90 41.91 -8.40
CA ILE A 246 5.41 40.59 -8.00
C ILE A 246 4.35 39.54 -8.31
N LEU A 247 4.67 38.57 -9.15
CA LEU A 247 3.82 37.43 -9.48
C LEU A 247 4.24 36.20 -8.67
N ILE A 248 3.33 35.64 -7.89
CA ILE A 248 3.52 34.36 -7.22
C ILE A 248 2.61 33.33 -7.90
N ILE A 249 3.23 32.33 -8.52
CA ILE A 249 2.53 31.30 -9.29
C ILE A 249 2.17 30.15 -8.34
N GLY A 250 0.91 30.11 -7.93
CA GLY A 250 0.37 29.20 -6.93
C GLY A 250 -0.41 29.94 -5.83
N ALA A 251 -1.14 29.17 -5.03
CA ALA A 251 -1.85 29.65 -3.84
C ALA A 251 -1.81 28.56 -2.74
N ASN A 252 -0.65 27.92 -2.58
CA ASN A 252 -0.41 26.87 -1.58
C ASN A 252 0.44 27.42 -0.42
N ALA A 253 0.84 26.56 0.52
CA ALA A 253 1.65 26.95 1.67
C ALA A 253 2.93 27.73 1.28
N SER A 254 3.61 27.35 0.19
CA SER A 254 4.78 28.08 -0.29
C SER A 254 4.47 29.49 -0.80
N ALA A 255 3.32 29.69 -1.45
CA ALA A 255 2.89 31.01 -1.90
C ALA A 255 2.59 31.94 -0.71
N LEU A 256 1.87 31.42 0.30
CA LEU A 256 1.57 32.15 1.54
C LEU A 256 2.85 32.47 2.34
N GLU A 257 3.77 31.51 2.42
CA GLU A 257 5.08 31.70 3.06
C GLU A 257 5.87 32.84 2.40
N LEU A 258 5.95 32.86 1.07
CA LEU A 258 6.72 33.86 0.35
C LEU A 258 6.12 35.26 0.44
N ILE A 259 4.80 35.42 0.30
CA ILE A 259 4.18 36.74 0.46
C ILE A 259 4.36 37.27 1.88
N TYR A 260 4.24 36.41 2.90
CA TYR A 260 4.51 36.79 4.29
C TYR A 260 5.96 37.23 4.48
N LYS A 261 6.92 36.42 4.00
CA LYS A 261 8.35 36.69 4.15
C LYS A 261 8.81 37.97 3.46
N ILE A 262 8.28 38.28 2.28
CA ILE A 262 8.60 39.52 1.56
C ILE A 262 8.06 40.75 2.31
N ASN A 263 6.93 40.60 3.01
CA ASN A 263 6.33 41.67 3.82
C ASN A 263 6.91 41.73 5.25
N ASP A 264 7.80 40.81 5.64
CA ASP A 264 8.46 40.75 6.95
C ASP A 264 9.96 41.13 6.89
N PHE A 265 10.40 41.91 5.91
CA PHE A 265 11.79 42.37 5.85
C PHE A 265 12.09 43.42 6.94
N LYS A 266 13.23 43.27 7.63
CA LYS A 266 13.59 44.05 8.84
C LYS A 266 13.71 45.56 8.64
N ASP A 267 14.25 46.01 7.50
CA ASP A 267 14.80 47.38 7.40
C ASP A 267 14.10 48.29 6.37
N LYS A 268 13.07 47.80 5.67
CA LYS A 268 12.37 48.57 4.62
C LYS A 268 10.91 48.15 4.49
N ASN A 269 10.00 49.12 4.62
CA ASN A 269 8.60 48.92 4.27
C ASN A 269 8.45 49.12 2.74
N PHE A 270 8.35 48.02 2.00
CA PHE A 270 8.35 48.05 0.53
C PHE A 270 6.97 48.39 -0.05
N ASN A 271 6.51 49.62 0.24
CA ASN A 271 5.20 50.12 -0.21
C ASN A 271 5.11 50.30 -1.74
N ASN A 272 6.23 50.25 -2.46
CA ASN A 272 6.28 50.32 -3.93
C ASN A 272 6.04 48.96 -4.61
N THR A 273 5.52 47.95 -3.91
CA THR A 273 5.30 46.60 -4.47
C THR A 273 3.82 46.25 -4.53
N ASN A 274 3.40 45.65 -5.65
CA ASN A 274 2.09 45.03 -5.82
C ASN A 274 2.26 43.52 -5.95
N PHE A 275 1.29 42.75 -5.48
CA PHE A 275 1.32 41.29 -5.49
C PHE A 275 0.21 40.72 -6.36
N THR A 276 0.51 39.63 -7.04
CA THR A 276 -0.46 38.88 -7.81
C THR A 276 -0.29 37.39 -7.56
N PHE A 277 -1.37 36.72 -7.19
CA PHE A 277 -1.42 35.27 -7.23
C PHE A 277 -1.95 34.79 -8.58
N LEU A 278 -1.31 33.77 -9.15
CA LEU A 278 -1.82 33.04 -10.31
C LEU A 278 -2.04 31.59 -9.91
N SER A 279 -3.29 31.15 -9.75
CA SER A 279 -3.59 29.77 -9.37
C SER A 279 -4.80 29.20 -10.12
N THR A 280 -4.82 27.88 -10.31
CA THR A 280 -5.83 27.23 -11.18
C THR A 280 -7.28 27.52 -10.80
N GLN A 281 -7.57 27.66 -9.50
CA GLN A 281 -8.92 27.88 -8.99
C GLN A 281 -9.20 29.35 -8.61
N GLY A 282 -8.19 30.21 -8.58
CA GLY A 282 -8.37 31.58 -8.09
C GLY A 282 -8.83 31.66 -6.62
N ARG A 283 -8.47 30.66 -5.81
CA ARG A 283 -8.83 30.57 -4.38
C ARG A 283 -7.57 30.51 -3.52
N ILE A 284 -7.57 31.21 -2.39
CA ILE A 284 -6.57 31.11 -1.33
C ILE A 284 -7.04 30.12 -0.24
N PRO A 285 -6.13 29.51 0.53
CA PRO A 285 -6.50 28.69 1.68
C PRO A 285 -7.35 29.47 2.69
N ASP A 286 -8.36 28.80 3.26
CA ASP A 286 -9.27 29.42 4.22
C ASP A 286 -8.68 29.43 5.64
N THR A 287 -9.05 30.43 6.43
CA THR A 287 -8.46 30.70 7.74
C THR A 287 -9.49 30.93 8.84
N THR A 288 -10.75 31.18 8.48
CA THR A 288 -11.76 31.62 9.44
C THR A 288 -12.77 30.51 9.73
N ILE A 289 -12.90 30.17 11.02
CA ILE A 289 -13.95 29.25 11.48
C ILE A 289 -15.20 30.06 11.80
N ASN A 290 -16.30 29.79 11.11
CA ASN A 290 -17.62 30.30 11.46
C ASN A 290 -18.33 29.28 12.35
N PHE A 291 -18.15 29.39 13.67
CA PHE A 291 -18.68 28.44 14.65
C PHE A 291 -20.21 28.30 14.60
N GLU A 292 -20.94 29.40 14.39
CA GLU A 292 -22.40 29.39 14.32
C GLU A 292 -22.91 28.56 13.12
N LYS A 293 -22.39 28.83 11.92
CA LYS A 293 -22.76 28.09 10.71
C LYS A 293 -22.19 26.68 10.71
N GLN A 294 -21.03 26.45 11.32
CA GLN A 294 -20.42 25.13 11.47
C GLN A 294 -21.34 24.17 12.23
N GLN A 295 -21.97 24.63 13.32
CA GLN A 295 -22.92 23.81 14.09
C GLN A 295 -24.19 23.44 13.29
N GLN A 296 -24.54 24.25 12.30
CA GLN A 296 -25.71 24.06 11.44
C GLN A 296 -25.41 23.18 10.22
N PHE A 297 -24.14 23.07 9.82
CA PHE A 297 -23.72 22.30 8.65
C PHE A 297 -23.71 20.79 8.92
N LYS A 298 -24.30 20.01 8.01
CA LYS A 298 -24.27 18.55 8.03
C LYS A 298 -23.87 18.02 6.66
N PRO A 299 -22.96 17.04 6.56
CA PRO A 299 -22.57 16.43 5.30
C PRO A 299 -23.63 15.40 4.87
N VAL A 300 -24.79 15.90 4.43
CA VAL A 300 -26.01 15.11 4.19
C VAL A 300 -25.80 14.03 3.13
N HIS A 301 -24.95 14.27 2.13
CA HIS A 301 -24.68 13.29 1.08
C HIS A 301 -23.81 12.15 1.60
N LEU A 302 -22.78 12.44 2.39
CA LEU A 302 -21.97 11.41 3.05
C LEU A 302 -22.76 10.64 4.13
N GLU A 303 -23.62 11.31 4.88
CA GLU A 303 -24.49 10.68 5.88
C GLU A 303 -25.47 9.69 5.23
N ALA A 304 -26.04 10.03 4.08
CA ALA A 304 -26.93 9.14 3.33
C ALA A 304 -26.26 7.82 2.92
N LEU A 305 -24.94 7.81 2.75
CA LEU A 305 -24.18 6.62 2.36
C LEU A 305 -23.97 5.59 3.48
N LYS A 306 -24.22 5.95 4.76
CA LYS A 306 -24.00 5.03 5.90
C LYS A 306 -24.88 3.78 5.86
N THR A 307 -26.01 3.84 5.16
CA THR A 307 -26.95 2.72 5.02
C THR A 307 -26.79 1.98 3.68
N CYS A 308 -25.82 2.38 2.86
CA CYS A 308 -25.61 1.80 1.53
C CYS A 308 -24.86 0.48 1.61
N ASN A 309 -25.43 -0.58 1.02
CA ASN A 309 -24.84 -1.93 1.03
C ASN A 309 -23.66 -2.12 0.05
N LYS A 310 -23.44 -1.19 -0.89
CA LYS A 310 -22.34 -1.25 -1.87
C LYS A 310 -21.69 0.12 -2.02
N LEU A 311 -20.57 0.32 -1.33
CA LEU A 311 -19.77 1.53 -1.42
C LEU A 311 -18.58 1.30 -2.37
N THR A 312 -18.26 2.34 -3.13
CA THR A 312 -17.04 2.44 -3.95
C THR A 312 -16.33 3.75 -3.63
N ALA A 313 -15.06 3.85 -3.98
CA ALA A 313 -14.28 5.07 -3.84
C ALA A 313 -14.94 6.26 -4.56
N GLN A 314 -15.45 6.01 -5.77
CA GLN A 314 -16.14 7.01 -6.57
C GLN A 314 -17.40 7.53 -5.88
N ILE A 315 -18.26 6.65 -5.34
CA ILE A 315 -19.50 7.05 -4.66
C ILE A 315 -19.20 7.96 -3.47
N ILE A 316 -18.20 7.59 -2.65
CA ILE A 316 -17.78 8.39 -1.50
C ILE A 316 -17.21 9.74 -1.96
N ALA A 317 -16.39 9.74 -3.01
CA ALA A 317 -15.81 10.98 -3.54
C ALA A 317 -16.86 11.93 -4.11
N GLU A 318 -17.82 11.42 -4.89
CA GLU A 318 -18.93 12.21 -5.43
C GLU A 318 -19.80 12.80 -4.32
N ALA A 319 -20.14 12.03 -3.29
CA ALA A 319 -20.84 12.55 -2.12
C ALA A 319 -20.03 13.62 -1.39
N THR A 320 -18.71 13.40 -1.24
CA THR A 320 -17.80 14.40 -0.65
C THR A 320 -17.80 15.71 -1.44
N PHE A 321 -17.74 15.64 -2.77
CA PHE A 321 -17.77 16.85 -3.61
C PHE A 321 -19.10 17.59 -3.49
N LYS A 322 -20.23 16.88 -3.44
CA LYS A 322 -21.55 17.51 -3.22
C LYS A 322 -21.65 18.20 -1.86
N ASP A 323 -21.15 17.58 -0.79
CA ASP A 323 -21.13 18.22 0.53
C ASP A 323 -20.18 19.43 0.57
N LEU A 324 -19.09 19.41 -0.19
CA LEU A 324 -18.23 20.59 -0.38
C LEU A 324 -18.92 21.69 -1.20
N ASP A 325 -19.74 21.33 -2.19
CA ASP A 325 -20.54 22.29 -2.96
C ASP A 325 -21.63 22.94 -2.07
N LEU A 326 -22.31 22.15 -1.23
CA LEU A 326 -23.27 22.67 -0.25
C LEU A 326 -22.63 23.66 0.73
N ALA A 327 -21.40 23.37 1.16
CA ALA A 327 -20.64 24.29 2.01
C ALA A 327 -20.31 25.60 1.28
N ASP A 328 -19.86 25.52 0.02
CA ASP A 328 -19.59 26.68 -0.83
C ASP A 328 -20.88 27.52 -1.02
N ASP A 329 -22.05 26.89 -1.25
CA ASP A 329 -23.34 27.57 -1.49
C ASP A 329 -23.81 28.43 -0.30
N ILE A 330 -23.51 28.02 0.93
CA ILE A 330 -23.83 28.78 2.16
C ILE A 330 -22.70 29.72 2.59
N ASN A 331 -21.66 29.87 1.76
CA ASN A 331 -20.42 30.60 2.03
C ASN A 331 -19.76 30.13 3.35
N LEU A 332 -19.66 28.82 3.55
CA LEU A 332 -18.99 28.20 4.68
C LEU A 332 -17.68 27.54 4.23
N GLY A 333 -16.56 28.18 4.56
CA GLY A 333 -15.26 27.79 4.06
C GLY A 333 -14.67 26.50 4.66
N PRO A 334 -13.60 25.95 4.04
CA PRO A 334 -12.87 24.77 4.48
C PRO A 334 -12.45 24.75 5.96
N ALA A 335 -12.07 25.88 6.55
CA ALA A 335 -11.65 25.93 7.95
C ALA A 335 -12.78 25.50 8.90
N SER A 336 -14.04 25.72 8.50
CA SER A 336 -15.22 25.31 9.24
C SER A 336 -15.68 23.87 8.92
N THR A 337 -15.38 23.35 7.73
CA THR A 337 -16.00 22.10 7.23
C THR A 337 -15.05 20.91 7.14
N VAL A 338 -13.73 21.14 7.11
CA VAL A 338 -12.73 20.09 6.86
C VAL A 338 -12.83 18.94 7.87
N GLU A 339 -13.01 19.24 9.15
CA GLU A 339 -13.11 18.22 10.20
C GLU A 339 -14.39 17.38 10.03
N ILE A 340 -15.53 18.04 9.82
CA ILE A 340 -16.84 17.40 9.67
C ILE A 340 -16.84 16.47 8.46
N ILE A 341 -16.42 16.97 7.29
CA ILE A 341 -16.42 16.22 6.03
C ILE A 341 -15.37 15.10 6.08
N SER A 342 -14.15 15.38 6.58
CA SER A 342 -13.08 14.36 6.66
C SER A 342 -13.42 13.20 7.57
N LYS A 343 -14.08 13.50 8.70
CA LYS A 343 -14.58 12.48 9.61
C LYS A 343 -15.68 11.63 8.94
N ALA A 344 -16.61 12.27 8.23
CA ALA A 344 -17.72 11.59 7.57
C ALA A 344 -17.24 10.62 6.48
N PHE A 345 -16.43 11.06 5.51
CA PHE A 345 -15.93 10.13 4.49
C PHE A 345 -14.93 9.13 5.07
N GLY A 346 -14.13 9.52 6.08
CA GLY A 346 -13.16 8.65 6.72
C GLY A 346 -13.80 7.41 7.36
N VAL A 347 -15.00 7.53 7.93
CA VAL A 347 -15.77 6.39 8.44
C VAL A 347 -16.18 5.44 7.31
N LEU A 348 -16.64 5.99 6.18
CA LEU A 348 -17.07 5.20 5.03
C LEU A 348 -15.92 4.46 4.35
N LEU A 349 -14.70 5.00 4.39
CA LEU A 349 -13.51 4.32 3.86
C LEU A 349 -13.25 2.98 4.54
N ASN A 350 -13.63 2.80 5.81
CA ASN A 350 -13.44 1.52 6.53
C ASN A 350 -14.29 0.37 5.95
N SER A 351 -15.32 0.69 5.17
CA SER A 351 -16.17 -0.29 4.49
C SER A 351 -15.68 -0.66 3.10
N LEU A 352 -14.65 0.01 2.59
CA LEU A 352 -14.06 -0.28 1.29
C LEU A 352 -13.08 -1.46 1.37
N ASN A 353 -13.04 -2.26 0.30
CA ASN A 353 -11.97 -3.23 0.12
C ASN A 353 -10.66 -2.53 -0.28
N GLU A 354 -9.55 -3.27 -0.25
CA GLU A 354 -8.21 -2.75 -0.53
C GLU A 354 -8.09 -2.08 -1.92
N LYS A 355 -8.74 -2.64 -2.95
CA LYS A 355 -8.70 -2.09 -4.31
C LYS A 355 -9.42 -0.73 -4.39
N GLU A 356 -10.58 -0.62 -3.76
CA GLU A 356 -11.31 0.66 -3.69
C GLU A 356 -10.55 1.69 -2.84
N LEU A 357 -9.88 1.27 -1.76
CA LEU A 357 -9.00 2.16 -0.99
C LEU A 357 -7.81 2.67 -1.83
N GLU A 358 -7.22 1.81 -2.67
CA GLU A 358 -6.14 2.19 -3.58
C GLU A 358 -6.62 3.21 -4.63
N ILE A 359 -7.80 3.00 -5.22
CA ILE A 359 -8.45 3.94 -6.14
C ILE A 359 -8.68 5.29 -5.44
N PHE A 360 -9.23 5.27 -4.22
CA PHE A 360 -9.41 6.48 -3.43
C PHE A 360 -8.08 7.22 -3.19
N ALA A 361 -7.04 6.48 -2.83
CA ALA A 361 -5.71 7.03 -2.59
C ALA A 361 -5.11 7.66 -3.85
N CYS A 362 -5.30 7.03 -5.01
CA CYS A 362 -4.70 7.45 -6.27
C CYS A 362 -5.46 8.60 -6.96
N GLU A 363 -6.79 8.59 -6.92
CA GLU A 363 -7.62 9.47 -7.76
C GLU A 363 -8.30 10.59 -6.97
N TYR A 364 -8.88 10.27 -5.81
CA TYR A 364 -9.83 11.17 -5.14
C TYR A 364 -9.24 11.95 -3.96
N GLY A 365 -8.39 11.31 -3.14
CA GLY A 365 -7.90 11.91 -1.89
C GLY A 365 -7.20 13.26 -2.08
N ASN A 366 -6.36 13.39 -3.12
CA ASN A 366 -5.69 14.66 -3.44
C ASN A 366 -6.61 15.69 -4.09
N ALA A 367 -7.65 15.27 -4.81
CA ALA A 367 -8.64 16.17 -5.38
C ALA A 367 -9.49 16.82 -4.28
N ILE A 368 -9.96 16.01 -3.30
CA ILE A 368 -10.68 16.49 -2.12
C ILE A 368 -9.78 17.45 -1.31
N GLY A 369 -8.53 17.06 -1.04
CA GLY A 369 -7.59 17.89 -0.29
C GLY A 369 -7.29 19.25 -0.93
N LYS A 370 -7.46 19.42 -2.25
CA LYS A 370 -7.33 20.73 -2.91
C LYS A 370 -8.46 21.69 -2.56
N ARG A 371 -9.66 21.18 -2.26
CA ARG A 371 -10.83 21.97 -1.85
C ARG A 371 -10.87 22.23 -0.34
N GLN A 372 -10.16 21.43 0.45
CA GLN A 372 -10.15 21.54 1.92
C GLN A 372 -8.88 22.22 2.48
N ARG A 373 -8.29 23.16 1.73
CA ARG A 373 -7.05 23.82 2.16
C ARG A 373 -7.34 24.88 3.21
N CYS A 374 -6.64 24.77 4.34
CA CYS A 374 -6.66 25.77 5.40
C CYS A 374 -5.26 26.34 5.65
N ALA A 375 -5.20 27.54 6.21
CA ALA A 375 -3.97 28.19 6.66
C ALA A 375 -4.18 28.93 7.99
N GLY A 376 -3.10 29.48 8.55
CA GLY A 376 -3.19 30.37 9.71
C GLY A 376 -3.57 31.79 9.32
N GLN A 377 -4.39 32.44 10.16
CA GLN A 377 -4.88 33.81 9.96
C GLN A 377 -3.77 34.85 9.76
N HIS A 378 -2.58 34.62 10.34
CA HIS A 378 -1.43 35.50 10.16
C HIS A 378 -0.97 35.61 8.69
N TYR A 379 -1.16 34.56 7.88
CA TYR A 379 -0.86 34.60 6.45
C TYR A 379 -1.89 35.43 5.67
N THR A 380 -3.18 35.26 5.97
CA THR A 380 -4.25 36.02 5.31
C THR A 380 -4.30 37.47 5.75
N ASN A 381 -3.94 37.80 6.99
CA ASN A 381 -3.85 39.20 7.45
C ASN A 381 -2.93 40.05 6.57
N VAL A 382 -1.86 39.46 6.01
CA VAL A 382 -0.97 40.13 5.04
C VAL A 382 -1.71 40.40 3.73
N ILE A 383 -2.47 39.42 3.24
CA ILE A 383 -3.29 39.55 2.03
C ILE A 383 -4.39 40.60 2.25
N ASP A 384 -5.16 40.50 3.33
CA ASP A 384 -6.24 41.44 3.70
C ASP A 384 -5.74 42.88 3.84
N LYS A 385 -4.51 43.06 4.34
CA LYS A 385 -3.85 44.37 4.37
C LYS A 385 -3.54 44.87 2.96
N LEU A 386 -2.90 44.04 2.13
CA LEU A 386 -2.56 44.41 0.75
C LEU A 386 -3.80 44.68 -0.11
N GLU A 387 -4.90 43.95 0.08
CA GLU A 387 -6.18 44.20 -0.59
C GLU A 387 -6.77 45.55 -0.21
N ARG A 388 -6.79 45.90 1.08
CA ARG A 388 -7.23 47.23 1.55
C ARG A 388 -6.39 48.37 1.00
N GLU A 389 -5.11 48.11 0.74
CA GLU A 389 -4.18 49.06 0.12
C GLU A 389 -4.26 49.07 -1.43
N ASN A 390 -5.13 48.26 -2.05
CA ASN A 390 -5.22 48.04 -3.50
C ASN A 390 -3.91 47.54 -4.15
N ARG A 391 -3.16 46.72 -3.40
CA ARG A 391 -1.84 46.18 -3.78
C ARG A 391 -1.83 44.66 -3.99
N PHE A 392 -2.99 44.00 -3.96
CA PHE A 392 -3.12 42.58 -4.20
C PHE A 392 -4.20 42.27 -5.25
N GLU A 393 -3.93 41.28 -6.10
CA GLU A 393 -4.94 40.68 -6.97
C GLU A 393 -4.74 39.16 -7.06
N HIS A 394 -5.82 38.43 -7.39
CA HIS A 394 -5.76 36.99 -7.65
C HIS A 394 -6.35 36.64 -9.01
N ILE A 395 -5.52 36.08 -9.88
CA ILE A 395 -5.88 35.57 -11.21
C ILE A 395 -6.15 34.06 -11.14
N ALA A 396 -7.32 33.65 -11.62
CA ALA A 396 -7.65 32.26 -11.86
C ALA A 396 -7.04 31.79 -13.20
N GLY A 397 -5.93 31.06 -13.15
CA GLY A 397 -5.23 30.66 -14.37
C GLY A 397 -4.04 29.75 -14.17
N ARG A 398 -3.34 29.45 -15.27
CA ARG A 398 -2.07 28.70 -15.29
C ARG A 398 -1.04 29.46 -16.11
N PHE A 399 0.17 29.57 -15.58
CA PHE A 399 1.29 30.18 -16.30
C PHE A 399 1.52 29.50 -17.65
N SER A 400 1.73 30.30 -18.70
CA SER A 400 2.08 29.82 -20.03
C SER A 400 3.47 30.29 -20.44
N ASP A 401 3.70 31.61 -20.50
CA ASP A 401 5.00 32.19 -20.86
C ASP A 401 5.12 33.65 -20.38
N LEU A 402 6.24 34.28 -20.71
CA LEU A 402 6.48 35.72 -20.57
C LEU A 402 6.85 36.34 -21.91
N GLU A 403 6.15 37.40 -22.27
CA GLU A 403 6.43 38.20 -23.45
C GLU A 403 7.10 39.51 -23.05
N LYS A 404 8.18 39.86 -23.75
CA LYS A 404 8.88 41.13 -23.53
C LYS A 404 8.21 42.21 -24.36
N ASP A 405 7.82 43.31 -23.73
CA ASP A 405 7.22 44.45 -24.43
C ASP A 405 8.29 45.39 -25.04
N ASN A 406 7.85 46.42 -25.75
CA ASN A 406 8.72 47.39 -26.41
C ASN A 406 9.56 48.23 -25.42
N ASN A 407 9.14 48.33 -24.15
CA ASN A 407 9.86 49.03 -23.09
C ASN A 407 10.88 48.12 -22.38
N GLY A 408 10.90 46.84 -22.75
CA GLY A 408 11.76 45.82 -22.18
C GLY A 408 11.25 45.24 -20.86
N ASP A 409 9.99 45.49 -20.53
CA ASP A 409 9.30 44.88 -19.39
C ASP A 409 8.63 43.56 -19.79
N TYR A 410 8.22 42.75 -18.82
CA TYR A 410 7.73 41.38 -19.05
C TYR A 410 6.25 41.24 -18.73
N LEU A 411 5.45 40.92 -19.74
CA LEU A 411 4.02 40.65 -19.62
C LEU A 411 3.77 39.15 -19.40
N LEU A 412 2.84 38.83 -18.50
CA LEU A 412 2.44 37.45 -18.22
C LEU A 412 1.49 36.95 -19.31
N THR A 413 1.84 35.85 -19.96
CA THR A 413 0.92 35.06 -20.78
C THR A 413 0.44 33.85 -19.95
N TYR A 414 -0.87 33.67 -19.82
CA TYR A 414 -1.47 32.63 -18.99
C TYR A 414 -2.74 32.04 -19.59
N LEU A 415 -3.00 30.77 -19.32
CA LEU A 415 -4.27 30.12 -19.60
C LEU A 415 -5.30 30.53 -18.53
N ASP A 416 -6.31 31.30 -18.91
CA ASP A 416 -7.43 31.64 -18.05
C ASP A 416 -8.32 30.41 -17.84
N THR A 417 -8.53 30.01 -16.58
CA THR A 417 -9.24 28.76 -16.28
C THR A 417 -10.75 28.87 -16.42
N LYS A 418 -11.29 30.10 -16.43
CA LYS A 418 -12.73 30.35 -16.64
C LYS A 418 -13.12 30.23 -18.11
N SER A 419 -12.36 30.88 -19.00
CA SER A 419 -12.63 30.90 -20.44
C SER A 419 -11.93 29.80 -21.23
N GLY A 420 -10.89 29.18 -20.66
CA GLY A 420 -10.04 28.21 -21.35
C GLY A 420 -9.13 28.82 -22.43
N LYS A 421 -9.03 30.15 -22.50
CA LYS A 421 -8.22 30.87 -23.50
C LYS A 421 -6.90 31.36 -22.91
N THR A 422 -5.87 31.44 -23.74
CA THR A 422 -4.61 32.10 -23.39
C THR A 422 -4.79 33.62 -23.47
N LEU A 423 -4.48 34.32 -22.39
CA LEU A 423 -4.55 35.78 -22.26
C LEU A 423 -3.18 36.34 -21.91
N THR A 424 -2.92 37.58 -22.33
CA THR A 424 -1.75 38.37 -21.92
C THR A 424 -2.18 39.43 -20.91
N ALA A 425 -1.51 39.48 -19.77
CA ALA A 425 -1.77 40.48 -18.74
C ALA A 425 -1.43 41.88 -19.25
N LYS A 426 -2.26 42.87 -18.89
CA LYS A 426 -2.08 44.27 -19.31
C LYS A 426 -0.95 45.00 -18.56
N LYS A 427 -0.42 44.38 -17.50
CA LYS A 427 0.62 44.96 -16.65
C LYS A 427 1.87 44.08 -16.69
N ALA A 428 3.03 44.74 -16.54
CA ALA A 428 4.31 44.08 -16.46
C ALA A 428 4.59 43.48 -15.08
N TYR A 429 5.34 42.39 -15.03
CA TYR A 429 5.83 41.74 -13.81
C TYR A 429 7.36 41.76 -13.76
N HIS A 430 7.89 42.10 -12.59
CA HIS A 430 9.33 42.32 -12.41
C HIS A 430 9.96 41.24 -11.53
N ILE A 431 9.19 40.66 -10.62
CA ILE A 431 9.61 39.52 -9.79
C ILE A 431 8.58 38.43 -9.98
N ILE A 432 9.03 37.22 -10.34
CA ILE A 432 8.16 36.09 -10.59
C ILE A 432 8.65 34.89 -9.79
N ILE A 433 7.78 34.30 -8.99
CA ILE A 433 8.12 33.23 -8.05
C ILE A 433 7.25 32.02 -8.31
N ASN A 434 7.88 30.91 -8.66
CA ASN A 434 7.21 29.65 -8.91
C ASN A 434 7.00 28.87 -7.61
N CYS A 435 5.74 28.76 -7.19
CA CYS A 435 5.31 27.97 -6.04
C CYS A 435 4.49 26.74 -6.45
N VAL A 436 4.51 26.35 -7.72
CA VAL A 436 3.78 25.17 -8.19
C VAL A 436 4.36 23.89 -7.59
N GLY A 437 3.52 22.86 -7.42
CA GLY A 437 3.91 21.57 -6.88
C GLY A 437 4.97 20.83 -7.70
N GLY A 438 5.43 19.69 -7.16
CA GLY A 438 6.42 18.84 -7.79
C GLY A 438 5.95 18.18 -9.09
N LYS A 439 6.91 17.69 -9.86
CA LYS A 439 6.69 16.81 -11.03
C LYS A 439 5.99 15.51 -10.60
N ASN A 440 5.48 14.75 -11.56
CA ASN A 440 5.07 13.36 -11.36
C ASN A 440 6.14 12.40 -11.91
N LEU A 441 6.00 11.10 -11.63
CA LEU A 441 6.91 10.03 -12.05
C LEU A 441 6.86 9.72 -13.56
N LYS A 442 5.97 10.34 -14.33
CA LYS A 442 5.90 10.22 -15.79
C LYS A 442 6.65 11.33 -16.52
N HIS A 443 7.19 12.31 -15.79
CA HIS A 443 7.87 13.44 -16.39
C HIS A 443 9.25 13.04 -16.97
N ASP A 444 9.63 13.54 -18.15
CA ASP A 444 10.89 13.15 -18.82
C ASP A 444 12.14 13.62 -18.06
N ASP A 445 12.05 14.81 -17.47
CA ASP A 445 13.12 15.40 -16.64
C ASP A 445 13.03 15.02 -15.14
N LEU A 446 13.16 13.73 -14.83
CA LEU A 446 13.36 13.23 -13.46
C LEU A 446 14.84 13.25 -13.04
N PRO A 447 15.13 13.41 -11.73
CA PRO A 447 16.48 13.19 -11.21
C PRO A 447 17.02 11.80 -11.55
N ILE A 448 18.33 11.72 -11.81
CA ILE A 448 19.00 10.50 -12.29
C ILE A 448 18.74 9.26 -11.44
N LEU A 449 18.71 9.39 -10.10
CA LEU A 449 18.38 8.30 -9.19
C LEU A 449 17.01 7.69 -9.52
N TYR A 450 15.98 8.52 -9.72
CA TYR A 450 14.65 8.03 -10.07
C TYR A 450 14.63 7.38 -11.46
N LYS A 451 15.30 7.99 -12.45
CA LYS A 451 15.42 7.39 -13.80
C LYS A 451 16.01 5.98 -13.73
N ASN A 452 17.09 5.82 -12.98
CA ASN A 452 17.76 4.53 -12.80
C ASN A 452 16.88 3.52 -12.04
N LEU A 453 16.22 3.94 -10.96
CA LEU A 453 15.29 3.09 -10.20
C LEU A 453 14.13 2.58 -11.06
N LEU A 454 13.55 3.46 -11.90
CA LEU A 454 12.47 3.13 -12.83
C LEU A 454 12.95 2.19 -13.94
N GLN A 455 14.09 2.50 -14.56
CA GLN A 455 14.67 1.68 -15.64
C GLN A 455 14.98 0.25 -15.16
N LYS A 456 15.54 0.11 -13.95
CA LYS A 456 15.85 -1.18 -13.32
C LYS A 456 14.64 -1.86 -12.70
N LYS A 457 13.48 -1.18 -12.66
CA LYS A 457 12.24 -1.62 -12.01
C LYS A 457 12.42 -1.96 -10.52
N TYR A 458 13.39 -1.32 -9.87
CA TYR A 458 13.53 -1.39 -8.42
C TYR A 458 12.43 -0.63 -7.70
N CYS A 459 11.86 0.37 -8.38
CA CYS A 459 10.64 1.04 -7.96
C CYS A 459 9.68 1.15 -9.14
N VAL A 460 8.40 0.86 -8.92
CA VAL A 460 7.34 0.95 -9.95
C VAL A 460 6.33 2.03 -9.53
N PRO A 461 6.05 3.04 -10.37
CA PRO A 461 5.02 4.04 -10.06
C PRO A 461 3.65 3.38 -9.87
N ASN A 462 2.89 3.81 -8.87
CA ASN A 462 1.48 3.43 -8.77
C ASN A 462 0.60 4.35 -9.64
N GLN A 463 -0.71 4.10 -9.67
CA GLN A 463 -1.65 4.80 -10.56
C GLN A 463 -1.66 6.33 -10.36
N SER A 464 -1.38 6.82 -9.14
CA SER A 464 -1.28 8.24 -8.84
C SER A 464 -0.14 8.95 -9.58
N ASN A 465 0.89 8.21 -9.99
CA ASN A 465 2.15 8.70 -10.55
C ASN A 465 2.93 9.66 -9.62
N ILE A 466 2.58 9.77 -8.34
CA ILE A 466 3.30 10.59 -7.36
C ILE A 466 3.96 9.75 -6.25
N GLY A 467 3.77 8.42 -6.29
CA GLY A 467 4.44 7.47 -5.41
C GLY A 467 4.69 6.13 -6.10
N PHE A 468 5.43 5.27 -5.40
CA PHE A 468 5.78 3.92 -5.83
C PHE A 468 4.85 2.89 -5.20
N HIS A 469 4.55 1.82 -5.93
CA HIS A 469 3.88 0.65 -5.37
C HIS A 469 4.80 -0.03 -4.34
N VAL A 470 4.23 -0.40 -3.20
CA VAL A 470 4.94 -1.13 -2.14
C VAL A 470 4.12 -2.31 -1.61
N ASN A 471 4.80 -3.33 -1.08
CA ASN A 471 4.17 -4.42 -0.35
C ASN A 471 3.90 -4.03 1.13
N ASN A 472 3.39 -4.98 1.93
CA ASN A 472 3.13 -4.80 3.36
C ASN A 472 4.39 -4.50 4.21
N ALA A 473 5.58 -4.80 3.70
CA ALA A 473 6.86 -4.45 4.31
C ALA A 473 7.37 -3.06 3.87
N LEU A 474 6.53 -2.28 3.18
CA LEU A 474 6.87 -1.00 2.55
C LEU A 474 7.99 -1.13 1.50
N GLU A 475 8.16 -2.32 0.93
CA GLU A 475 9.19 -2.59 -0.07
C GLU A 475 8.65 -2.38 -1.48
N SER A 476 9.41 -1.65 -2.31
CA SER A 476 9.18 -1.62 -3.75
C SER A 476 9.99 -2.71 -4.47
N SER A 477 11.05 -3.21 -3.82
CA SER A 477 11.80 -4.41 -4.19
C SER A 477 12.35 -5.04 -2.91
N LYS A 478 12.63 -6.35 -2.90
CA LYS A 478 13.15 -7.06 -1.71
C LYS A 478 14.35 -6.31 -1.10
N ASN A 479 14.23 -5.93 0.18
CA ASN A 479 15.18 -5.12 0.97
C ASN A 479 15.34 -3.64 0.54
N LEU A 480 14.52 -3.13 -0.38
CA LEU A 480 14.41 -1.72 -0.73
C LEU A 480 13.06 -1.17 -0.29
N HIS A 481 13.06 -0.57 0.89
CA HIS A 481 11.91 0.04 1.52
C HIS A 481 11.72 1.49 1.02
N VAL A 482 10.48 1.96 0.97
CA VAL A 482 10.13 3.34 0.62
C VAL A 482 9.51 4.03 1.82
N MET A 483 9.88 5.28 2.05
CA MET A 483 9.35 6.09 3.14
C MET A 483 9.16 7.54 2.72
N GLY A 484 8.19 8.22 3.32
CA GLY A 484 7.86 9.62 3.02
C GLY A 484 6.94 9.79 1.79
N PRO A 485 6.97 10.95 1.11
CA PRO A 485 6.04 11.32 0.03
C PRO A 485 5.84 10.27 -1.07
N MET A 486 6.88 9.49 -1.37
CA MET A 486 6.82 8.45 -2.39
C MET A 486 5.92 7.25 -2.02
N LEU A 487 5.33 7.21 -0.81
CA LEU A 487 4.29 6.24 -0.45
C LEU A 487 2.87 6.67 -0.87
N ALA A 488 2.68 7.87 -1.41
CA ALA A 488 1.37 8.34 -1.88
C ALA A 488 0.80 7.40 -2.98
N GLY A 489 -0.48 7.05 -2.88
CA GLY A 489 -1.20 6.11 -3.75
C GLY A 489 -1.26 4.67 -3.24
N ASN A 490 -0.74 4.35 -2.04
CA ASN A 490 -0.77 2.99 -1.49
C ASN A 490 -1.85 2.81 -0.40
N VAL A 491 -2.14 1.55 -0.10
CA VAL A 491 -2.93 1.14 1.08
C VAL A 491 -1.99 0.45 2.07
N ILE A 492 -1.93 0.96 3.30
CA ILE A 492 -1.03 0.46 4.34
C ILE A 492 -1.86 0.23 5.61
N GLU A 493 -1.82 -0.98 6.17
CA GLU A 493 -2.68 -1.40 7.31
C GLU A 493 -4.18 -1.08 7.07
N ASN A 494 -4.70 -1.37 5.88
CA ASN A 494 -6.07 -1.05 5.44
C ASN A 494 -6.41 0.45 5.46
N ARG A 495 -5.42 1.33 5.36
CA ARG A 495 -5.63 2.78 5.28
C ARG A 495 -5.08 3.32 3.96
N ALA A 496 -5.92 4.02 3.23
CA ALA A 496 -5.54 4.74 2.01
C ALA A 496 -4.55 5.88 2.34
N VAL A 497 -3.45 5.96 1.60
CA VAL A 497 -2.40 6.98 1.78
C VAL A 497 -2.27 7.79 0.49
N TRP A 498 -2.91 8.97 0.42
CA TRP A 498 -2.84 9.84 -0.78
C TRP A 498 -1.87 11.02 -0.67
N HIS A 499 -1.53 11.42 0.55
CA HIS A 499 -0.50 12.43 0.84
C HIS A 499 0.23 12.04 2.13
N VAL A 500 1.54 12.21 2.22
CA VAL A 500 2.34 11.74 3.37
C VAL A 500 2.93 12.90 4.15
N GLU A 501 3.00 14.09 3.56
CA GLU A 501 3.61 15.30 4.12
C GLU A 501 3.00 15.77 5.44
N HIS A 502 1.81 15.27 5.80
CA HIS A 502 1.19 15.48 7.09
C HIS A 502 1.94 14.73 8.21
N CYS A 503 2.45 15.45 9.22
CA CYS A 503 3.34 14.88 10.23
C CYS A 503 2.71 13.70 11.00
N GLY A 504 1.40 13.73 11.28
CA GLY A 504 0.70 12.58 11.88
C GLY A 504 0.79 11.29 11.04
N ARG A 505 0.74 11.39 9.71
CA ARG A 505 0.90 10.22 8.82
C ARG A 505 2.35 9.74 8.80
N ILE A 506 3.31 10.67 8.81
CA ILE A 506 4.74 10.34 8.91
C ILE A 506 5.02 9.58 10.20
N ILE A 507 4.51 10.04 11.33
CA ILE A 507 4.69 9.39 12.64
C ILE A 507 4.11 7.96 12.59
N TRP A 508 2.89 7.77 12.10
CA TRP A 508 2.30 6.44 11.96
C TRP A 508 3.11 5.52 11.04
N LEU A 509 3.39 5.95 9.81
CA LEU A 509 4.15 5.17 8.83
C LEU A 509 5.56 4.84 9.32
N SER A 510 6.19 5.75 10.05
CA SER A 510 7.51 5.49 10.64
C SER A 510 7.45 4.38 11.69
N LYS A 511 6.39 4.31 12.51
CA LYS A 511 6.20 3.23 13.49
C LYS A 511 6.02 1.88 12.79
N VAL A 512 5.29 1.85 11.66
CA VAL A 512 5.15 0.67 10.81
C VAL A 512 6.50 0.23 10.26
N LEU A 513 7.23 1.13 9.59
CA LEU A 513 8.54 0.84 9.00
C LEU A 513 9.56 0.40 10.06
N SER A 514 9.66 1.10 11.19
CA SER A 514 10.61 0.76 12.25
C SER A 514 10.37 -0.64 12.80
N LYS A 515 9.12 -1.07 12.96
CA LYS A 515 8.79 -2.44 13.38
C LYS A 515 9.19 -3.46 12.33
N ILE A 516 8.92 -3.20 11.05
CA ILE A 516 9.34 -4.08 9.95
C ILE A 516 10.86 -4.24 9.94
N LEU A 517 11.59 -3.13 9.99
CA LEU A 517 13.05 -3.14 9.99
C LEU A 517 13.61 -3.84 11.23
N TYR A 518 13.05 -3.55 12.41
CA TYR A 518 13.47 -4.16 13.67
C TYR A 518 13.22 -5.67 13.65
N ASN A 519 12.03 -6.12 13.29
CA ASN A 519 11.69 -7.54 13.23
C ASN A 519 12.47 -8.32 12.17
N ASP A 520 13.04 -7.67 11.15
CA ASP A 520 13.89 -8.41 10.20
C ASP A 520 15.38 -8.39 10.56
N ILE A 521 15.86 -7.32 11.23
CA ILE A 521 17.24 -7.19 11.72
C ILE A 521 17.46 -8.00 12.99
N TYR A 522 16.48 -7.90 13.89
CA TYR A 522 16.28 -8.65 15.11
C TYR A 522 14.99 -9.45 14.91
N PRO A 523 15.02 -10.50 14.06
CA PRO A 523 13.94 -11.47 14.12
C PRO A 523 13.71 -11.79 15.58
N VAL A 524 12.44 -11.81 15.99
CA VAL A 524 12.07 -12.44 17.24
C VAL A 524 12.46 -13.91 17.06
N GLU A 525 13.74 -14.20 17.29
CA GLU A 525 14.14 -15.42 17.92
C GLU A 525 13.30 -15.41 19.19
N ASN A 526 12.23 -16.21 19.18
CA ASN A 526 11.74 -16.68 20.45
C ASN A 526 12.98 -17.28 21.09
N LEU A 527 13.57 -16.60 22.07
CA LEU A 527 14.75 -17.06 22.80
C LEU A 527 14.53 -18.47 23.42
N ASN A 528 13.30 -18.99 23.34
CA ASN A 528 12.85 -20.30 23.78
C ASN A 528 12.27 -21.20 22.67
N LYS A 529 12.34 -20.86 21.37
CA LYS A 529 11.89 -21.77 20.29
C LYS A 529 12.98 -22.11 19.27
N GLU A 530 13.17 -23.40 19.05
CA GLU A 530 14.06 -23.94 18.02
C GLU A 530 13.27 -24.19 16.73
N TYR A 531 13.72 -23.62 15.61
CA TYR A 531 13.11 -23.81 14.31
C TYR A 531 13.99 -24.67 13.41
N ASP A 532 13.41 -25.69 12.79
CA ASP A 532 14.07 -26.51 11.78
C ASP A 532 13.18 -26.63 10.53
N PHE A 533 13.78 -26.48 9.35
CA PHE A 533 13.10 -26.55 8.07
C PHE A 533 13.60 -27.73 7.27
N LEU A 534 12.67 -28.61 6.89
CA LEU A 534 12.96 -29.80 6.11
C LEU A 534 12.16 -29.77 4.81
N SER A 535 12.83 -30.06 3.70
CA SER A 535 12.19 -30.33 2.41
C SER A 535 12.21 -31.86 2.19
N VAL A 536 11.14 -32.54 2.57
CA VAL A 536 11.00 -34.00 2.44
C VAL A 536 10.48 -34.35 1.04
N LYS A 537 11.06 -35.36 0.38
CA LYS A 537 10.52 -35.90 -0.87
C LYS A 537 9.44 -36.93 -0.53
N LEU A 538 8.41 -37.04 -1.35
CA LEU A 538 7.34 -38.03 -1.14
C LEU A 538 7.40 -39.06 -2.26
N ASN A 539 8.50 -39.81 -2.35
CA ASN A 539 8.74 -40.79 -3.42
C ASN A 539 9.08 -42.19 -2.91
N SER A 540 9.57 -42.36 -1.68
CA SER A 540 9.74 -43.68 -1.07
C SER A 540 8.53 -44.08 -0.22
N THR A 541 8.30 -45.39 -0.08
CA THR A 541 7.22 -45.93 0.75
C THR A 541 7.30 -45.42 2.19
N GLU A 542 8.49 -45.34 2.77
CA GLU A 542 8.69 -44.89 4.15
C GLU A 542 8.33 -43.40 4.34
N GLU A 543 8.79 -42.53 3.43
CA GLU A 543 8.44 -41.09 3.47
C GLU A 543 6.94 -40.86 3.30
N ILE A 544 6.29 -41.64 2.41
CA ILE A 544 4.86 -41.55 2.15
C ILE A 544 4.05 -41.97 3.38
N GLU A 545 4.40 -43.10 4.00
CA GLU A 545 3.69 -43.58 5.19
C GLU A 545 3.93 -42.68 6.41
N SER A 546 5.14 -42.15 6.57
CA SER A 546 5.45 -41.14 7.58
C SER A 546 4.60 -39.87 7.39
N TYR A 547 4.50 -39.37 6.14
CA TYR A 547 3.68 -38.21 5.82
C TYR A 547 2.18 -38.46 6.08
N LYS A 548 1.63 -39.60 5.65
CA LYS A 548 0.24 -39.96 5.90
C LYS A 548 -0.06 -40.03 7.41
N THR A 549 0.83 -40.65 8.18
CA THR A 549 0.71 -40.73 9.64
C THR A 549 0.73 -39.35 10.28
N LEU A 550 1.67 -38.49 9.85
CA LEU A 550 1.77 -37.12 10.32
C LEU A 550 0.49 -36.31 10.04
N LEU A 551 -0.06 -36.41 8.82
CA LEU A 551 -1.28 -35.73 8.41
C LEU A 551 -2.50 -36.18 9.22
N LYS A 552 -2.63 -37.50 9.40
CA LYS A 552 -3.73 -38.10 10.17
C LYS A 552 -3.71 -37.64 11.63
N ASN A 553 -2.54 -37.67 12.28
CA ASN A 553 -2.41 -37.38 13.71
C ASN A 553 -2.59 -35.90 14.05
N ASN A 554 -2.17 -34.98 13.17
CA ASN A 554 -2.11 -33.56 13.51
C ASN A 554 -3.22 -32.71 12.86
N TRP A 555 -3.77 -33.13 11.71
CA TRP A 555 -4.68 -32.28 10.92
C TRP A 555 -5.91 -33.01 10.37
N ASN A 556 -6.42 -34.00 11.12
CA ASN A 556 -7.66 -34.72 10.81
C ASN A 556 -7.69 -35.32 9.40
N ASN A 557 -6.55 -35.83 8.95
CA ASN A 557 -6.42 -36.49 7.65
C ASN A 557 -6.95 -35.64 6.46
N ASN A 558 -6.73 -34.32 6.49
CA ASN A 558 -7.30 -33.39 5.52
C ASN A 558 -7.04 -33.82 4.07
N VAL A 559 -8.12 -34.16 3.34
CA VAL A 559 -8.07 -34.76 1.99
C VAL A 559 -7.33 -33.90 0.97
N TYR A 560 -7.42 -32.56 1.06
CA TYR A 560 -6.67 -31.66 0.15
C TYR A 560 -5.15 -31.77 0.30
N TYR A 561 -4.68 -32.30 1.42
CA TYR A 561 -3.27 -32.52 1.73
C TYR A 561 -2.89 -34.01 1.66
N SER A 562 -3.82 -34.90 1.32
CA SER A 562 -3.55 -36.34 1.26
C SER A 562 -2.60 -36.68 0.12
N TYR A 563 -1.67 -37.62 0.35
CA TYR A 563 -0.76 -38.08 -0.71
C TYR A 563 -1.52 -38.55 -1.97
N ASP A 564 -2.65 -39.24 -1.79
CA ASP A 564 -3.48 -39.75 -2.88
C ASP A 564 -4.09 -38.63 -3.75
N HIS A 565 -4.44 -37.49 -3.15
CA HIS A 565 -4.85 -36.32 -3.90
C HIS A 565 -3.66 -35.63 -4.59
N LEU A 566 -2.56 -35.43 -3.85
CA LEU A 566 -1.41 -34.64 -4.30
C LEU A 566 -0.70 -35.30 -5.49
N LYS A 567 -0.50 -36.63 -5.43
CA LYS A 567 0.24 -37.40 -6.46
C LYS A 567 -0.40 -37.33 -7.85
N TYR A 568 -1.71 -37.09 -7.93
CA TYR A 568 -2.44 -37.02 -9.20
C TYR A 568 -1.97 -35.87 -10.11
N PHE A 569 -1.40 -34.81 -9.52
CA PHE A 569 -0.97 -33.62 -10.26
C PHE A 569 0.53 -33.62 -10.60
N VAL A 570 1.24 -34.70 -10.27
CA VAL A 570 2.68 -34.85 -10.44
C VAL A 570 2.93 -35.55 -11.77
N SER A 571 3.66 -34.90 -12.69
CA SER A 571 4.12 -35.56 -13.92
C SER A 571 5.39 -36.39 -13.69
N GLU A 572 5.80 -37.17 -14.68
CA GLU A 572 6.99 -38.05 -14.60
C GLU A 572 8.29 -37.28 -14.29
N THR A 573 8.37 -36.00 -14.66
CA THR A 573 9.55 -35.15 -14.44
C THR A 573 9.44 -34.26 -13.20
N ASP A 574 8.28 -34.28 -12.53
CA ASP A 574 8.04 -33.48 -11.33
C ASP A 574 8.48 -34.23 -10.07
N THR A 575 8.74 -33.48 -9.00
CA THR A 575 8.99 -34.05 -7.67
C THR A 575 7.97 -33.52 -6.68
N LEU A 576 7.16 -34.40 -6.10
CA LEU A 576 6.32 -34.06 -4.96
C LEU A 576 7.17 -33.93 -3.69
N LYS A 577 7.04 -32.79 -3.03
CA LYS A 577 7.74 -32.46 -1.78
C LYS A 577 6.75 -32.01 -0.72
N CYS A 578 7.11 -32.22 0.53
CA CYS A 578 6.48 -31.57 1.67
C CYS A 578 7.52 -30.72 2.39
N PHE A 579 7.28 -29.41 2.43
CA PHE A 579 8.00 -28.54 3.35
C PHE A 579 7.45 -28.77 4.75
N GLN A 580 8.32 -29.17 5.68
CA GLN A 580 7.99 -29.40 7.08
C GLN A 580 8.74 -28.37 7.91
N PHE A 581 8.03 -27.70 8.80
CA PHE A 581 8.59 -26.74 9.73
C PHE A 581 8.40 -27.25 11.14
N LYS A 582 9.52 -27.51 11.79
CA LYS A 582 9.56 -27.93 13.18
C LYS A 582 9.67 -26.73 14.09
N ILE A 583 8.93 -26.77 15.19
CA ILE A 583 8.99 -25.81 16.28
C ILE A 583 9.23 -26.64 17.54
N ASN A 584 10.36 -26.45 18.19
CA ASN A 584 10.81 -27.22 19.36
C ASN A 584 10.88 -28.72 19.06
N GLY A 585 11.48 -29.08 17.92
CA GLY A 585 11.65 -30.46 17.48
C GLY A 585 10.42 -31.12 16.84
N GLU A 586 9.22 -30.57 17.00
CA GLU A 586 7.98 -31.15 16.47
C GLU A 586 7.51 -30.46 15.19
N VAL A 587 7.05 -31.21 14.18
CA VAL A 587 6.51 -30.64 12.94
C VAL A 587 5.16 -29.97 13.23
N LYS A 588 5.13 -28.62 13.17
CA LYS A 588 3.92 -27.83 13.43
C LYS A 588 3.29 -27.24 12.17
N ILE A 589 4.05 -27.13 11.08
CA ILE A 589 3.58 -26.61 9.80
C ILE A 589 4.01 -27.56 8.69
N ILE A 590 3.09 -27.91 7.79
CA ILE A 590 3.43 -28.60 6.55
C ILE A 590 2.90 -27.83 5.34
N MET A 591 3.62 -27.89 4.22
CA MET A 591 3.12 -27.39 2.93
C MET A 591 3.58 -28.30 1.79
N PRO A 592 2.68 -29.09 1.20
CA PRO A 592 2.99 -29.89 0.03
C PRO A 592 3.14 -28.99 -1.20
N VAL A 593 4.17 -29.25 -2.00
CA VAL A 593 4.48 -28.53 -3.23
C VAL A 593 4.95 -29.52 -4.29
N ILE A 594 4.63 -29.22 -5.54
CA ILE A 594 5.20 -29.91 -6.70
C ILE A 594 6.33 -29.03 -7.21
N LEU A 595 7.54 -29.58 -7.21
CA LEU A 595 8.72 -28.97 -7.80
C LEU A 595 8.83 -29.43 -9.25
N ARG A 596 8.74 -28.49 -10.18
CA ARG A 596 8.72 -28.76 -11.62
C ARG A 596 10.01 -28.26 -12.24
N LYS A 597 10.67 -29.09 -13.03
CA LYS A 597 11.84 -28.68 -13.82
C LYS A 597 11.41 -27.70 -14.93
N ILE A 598 12.25 -26.72 -15.23
CA ILE A 598 12.05 -25.79 -16.34
C ILE A 598 12.99 -26.19 -17.48
N ASP A 599 12.43 -26.51 -18.63
CA ASP A 599 13.22 -26.80 -19.84
C ASP A 599 13.83 -25.51 -20.37
N SER A 600 15.14 -25.36 -20.18
CA SER A 600 15.93 -24.23 -20.66
C SER A 600 17.03 -24.77 -21.58
N LYS A 601 16.88 -24.58 -22.90
CA LYS A 601 17.84 -25.07 -23.90
C LYS A 601 19.19 -24.33 -23.87
N ASP A 602 19.24 -23.15 -23.27
CA ASP A 602 20.38 -22.21 -23.37
C ASP A 602 21.17 -22.03 -22.05
N SER A 603 20.87 -22.80 -21.00
CA SER A 603 21.53 -22.68 -19.69
C SER A 603 22.23 -23.98 -19.30
N GLN A 604 23.46 -23.86 -18.79
CA GLN A 604 24.13 -24.98 -18.12
C GLN A 604 23.58 -25.23 -16.69
N GLU A 605 22.81 -24.30 -16.14
CA GLU A 605 22.16 -24.43 -14.83
C GLU A 605 20.72 -24.91 -14.95
N GLU A 606 20.33 -25.84 -14.06
CA GLU A 606 18.95 -26.29 -13.93
C GLU A 606 18.10 -25.30 -13.11
N TYR A 607 16.95 -24.93 -13.66
CA TYR A 607 15.97 -24.06 -13.03
C TYR A 607 14.68 -24.82 -12.71
N TYR A 608 13.98 -24.36 -11.68
CA TYR A 608 12.76 -24.99 -11.20
C TYR A 608 11.66 -23.96 -10.95
N ASP A 609 10.41 -24.41 -10.90
CA ASP A 609 9.35 -23.66 -10.23
C ASP A 609 8.51 -24.55 -9.34
N THR A 610 7.84 -23.94 -8.36
CA THR A 610 6.97 -24.63 -7.43
C THR A 610 5.52 -24.29 -7.66
N ILE A 611 4.66 -25.30 -7.52
CA ILE A 611 3.21 -25.13 -7.57
C ILE A 611 2.55 -25.98 -6.49
N THR A 612 1.55 -25.44 -5.78
CA THR A 612 0.67 -26.29 -4.96
C THR A 612 -0.38 -26.98 -5.85
N PRO A 613 -0.85 -28.19 -5.54
CA PRO A 613 -1.90 -28.87 -6.31
C PRO A 613 -3.23 -28.12 -6.43
N TYR A 614 -4.16 -28.65 -7.22
CA TYR A 614 -5.52 -28.12 -7.33
C TYR A 614 -6.27 -28.24 -5.99
N GLY A 615 -7.23 -27.35 -5.74
CA GLY A 615 -7.96 -27.30 -4.46
C GLY A 615 -7.37 -26.33 -3.44
N TYR A 616 -7.79 -26.46 -2.19
CA TYR A 616 -7.47 -25.54 -1.08
C TYR A 616 -6.19 -25.98 -0.34
N ASN A 617 -5.04 -25.41 -0.74
CA ASN A 617 -3.70 -25.76 -0.26
C ASN A 617 -3.05 -24.59 0.52
N GLY A 618 -1.73 -24.41 0.42
CA GLY A 618 -0.92 -23.49 1.24
C GLY A 618 -0.47 -24.15 2.55
N PRO A 619 0.13 -23.41 3.49
CA PRO A 619 0.60 -24.00 4.75
C PRO A 619 -0.57 -24.52 5.59
N LEU A 620 -0.41 -25.73 6.12
CA LEU A 620 -1.33 -26.37 7.06
C LEU A 620 -0.71 -26.39 8.44
N TYR A 621 -1.44 -25.84 9.41
CA TYR A 621 -1.01 -25.71 10.80
C TYR A 621 -2.23 -25.60 11.72
N ASP A 622 -2.01 -25.79 13.01
CA ASP A 622 -3.00 -25.48 14.04
C ASP A 622 -2.79 -24.04 14.54
N GLY A 623 -3.77 -23.16 14.31
CA GLY A 623 -3.71 -21.75 14.71
C GLY A 623 -3.65 -21.52 16.23
N LYS A 624 -3.90 -22.56 17.05
CA LYS A 624 -3.66 -22.51 18.50
C LYS A 624 -2.19 -22.71 18.87
N GLN A 625 -1.40 -23.34 18.00
CA GLN A 625 0.00 -23.71 18.25
C GLN A 625 1.00 -22.87 17.45
N VAL A 626 0.56 -22.28 16.34
CA VAL A 626 1.39 -21.52 15.40
C VAL A 626 0.87 -20.10 15.31
N ASN A 627 1.72 -19.12 15.60
CA ASN A 627 1.39 -17.70 15.54
C ASN A 627 2.00 -17.02 14.29
N SER A 628 1.75 -15.71 14.13
CA SER A 628 2.24 -14.96 12.97
C SER A 628 3.77 -14.90 12.85
N ILE A 629 4.50 -14.99 13.96
CA ILE A 629 5.97 -14.99 14.00
C ILE A 629 6.50 -16.33 13.48
N ASP A 630 5.92 -17.43 13.95
CA ASP A 630 6.25 -18.78 13.47
C ASP A 630 6.03 -18.88 11.94
N LEU A 631 4.95 -18.28 11.43
CA LEU A 631 4.68 -18.20 9.99
C LEU A 631 5.70 -17.34 9.22
N GLN A 632 6.18 -16.23 9.80
CA GLN A 632 7.25 -15.43 9.19
C GLN A 632 8.54 -16.24 9.07
N ALA A 633 8.91 -16.96 10.13
CA ALA A 633 10.09 -17.83 10.13
C ALA A 633 9.98 -18.95 9.08
N PHE A 634 8.80 -19.56 8.98
CA PHE A 634 8.49 -20.57 7.96
C PHE A 634 8.66 -20.04 6.52
N TRP A 635 8.05 -18.90 6.18
CA TRP A 635 8.19 -18.31 4.85
C TRP A 635 9.62 -17.87 4.55
N LYS A 636 10.36 -17.36 5.55
CA LYS A 636 11.78 -16.99 5.40
C LYS A 636 12.66 -18.22 5.11
N ALA A 637 12.36 -19.35 5.74
CA ALA A 637 13.06 -20.62 5.49
C ALA A 637 12.79 -21.13 4.06
N ILE A 638 11.54 -21.06 3.59
CA ILE A 638 11.18 -21.39 2.20
C ILE A 638 11.92 -20.48 1.20
N ASP A 639 11.94 -19.17 1.45
CA ASP A 639 12.61 -18.21 0.57
C ASP A 639 14.10 -18.49 0.44
N SER A 640 14.73 -18.87 1.55
CA SER A 640 16.13 -19.29 1.59
C SER A 640 16.34 -20.62 0.85
N TRP A 641 15.37 -21.53 0.92
CA TRP A 641 15.41 -22.79 0.18
C TRP A 641 15.26 -22.58 -1.33
N TYR A 642 14.37 -21.69 -1.77
CA TYR A 642 14.19 -21.33 -3.18
C TYR A 642 15.46 -20.75 -3.80
N GLU A 643 16.13 -19.84 -3.09
CA GLU A 643 17.39 -19.26 -3.53
C GLU A 643 18.48 -20.33 -3.70
N LYS A 644 18.60 -21.26 -2.76
CA LYS A 644 19.57 -22.37 -2.83
C LYS A 644 19.26 -23.41 -3.91
N LYS A 645 18.01 -23.50 -4.37
CA LYS A 645 17.54 -24.52 -5.31
C LYS A 645 17.20 -23.98 -6.70
N ASN A 646 17.61 -22.74 -7.01
CA ASN A 646 17.36 -22.12 -8.31
C ASN A 646 15.87 -22.15 -8.70
N VAL A 647 14.98 -21.98 -7.72
CA VAL A 647 13.54 -21.89 -7.96
C VAL A 647 13.23 -20.49 -8.48
N VAL A 648 12.74 -20.38 -9.70
CA VAL A 648 12.47 -19.12 -10.41
C VAL A 648 11.14 -18.52 -9.98
N THR A 649 10.10 -19.34 -9.89
CA THR A 649 8.76 -18.88 -9.48
C THR A 649 8.05 -19.85 -8.55
N GLU A 650 7.04 -19.33 -7.87
CA GLU A 650 6.12 -20.09 -7.02
C GLU A 650 4.67 -19.67 -7.31
N PHE A 651 3.80 -20.66 -7.50
CA PHE A 651 2.35 -20.48 -7.59
C PHE A 651 1.62 -21.26 -6.48
N ILE A 652 0.95 -20.54 -5.58
CA ILE A 652 0.22 -21.14 -4.45
C ILE A 652 -1.28 -20.95 -4.61
N ARG A 653 -2.05 -21.98 -4.29
CA ARG A 653 -3.50 -21.94 -4.09
C ARG A 653 -3.76 -22.01 -2.59
N PHE A 654 -4.09 -20.88 -1.96
CA PHE A 654 -4.31 -20.83 -0.53
C PHE A 654 -5.67 -21.41 -0.13
N SER A 655 -5.75 -21.87 1.11
CA SER A 655 -6.99 -22.38 1.69
C SER A 655 -7.85 -21.23 2.19
N LEU A 656 -9.13 -21.52 2.41
CA LEU A 656 -10.15 -20.54 2.81
C LEU A 656 -10.08 -20.15 4.29
N ASN A 657 -8.94 -20.35 4.94
CA ASN A 657 -8.70 -20.06 6.36
C ASN A 657 -7.62 -18.98 6.55
N ARG A 658 -7.34 -18.19 5.51
CA ARG A 658 -6.31 -17.13 5.52
C ARG A 658 -4.90 -17.67 5.82
N ASN A 659 -4.57 -18.88 5.40
CA ASN A 659 -3.22 -19.42 5.52
C ASN A 659 -2.17 -18.75 4.61
N TYR A 660 -2.48 -17.59 4.03
CA TYR A 660 -1.55 -16.70 3.33
C TYR A 660 -0.88 -15.67 4.27
N ILE A 661 -1.19 -15.67 5.58
CA ILE A 661 -0.54 -14.77 6.54
C ILE A 661 0.99 -14.89 6.43
N SER A 662 1.66 -13.73 6.41
CA SER A 662 3.12 -13.58 6.27
C SER A 662 3.69 -14.06 4.92
N TYR A 663 2.84 -14.32 3.92
CA TYR A 663 3.29 -14.63 2.56
C TYR A 663 4.07 -13.46 1.96
N SER A 664 5.24 -13.75 1.39
CA SER A 664 6.18 -12.75 0.86
C SER A 664 6.07 -12.52 -0.66
N GLY A 665 5.15 -13.23 -1.33
CA GLY A 665 4.82 -13.02 -2.75
C GLY A 665 3.63 -12.08 -2.97
N LEU A 666 3.20 -11.94 -4.22
CA LEU A 666 2.01 -11.20 -4.60
C LEU A 666 0.76 -12.04 -4.32
N LEU A 667 -0.12 -11.54 -3.47
CA LEU A 667 -1.39 -12.18 -3.14
C LEU A 667 -2.50 -11.69 -4.10
N ILE A 668 -3.22 -12.62 -4.73
CA ILE A 668 -4.26 -12.31 -5.73
C ILE A 668 -5.62 -12.87 -5.27
N SER A 669 -6.59 -11.98 -5.06
CA SER A 669 -8.00 -12.36 -4.94
C SER A 669 -8.44 -13.00 -6.26
N THR A 670 -8.64 -14.31 -6.26
CA THR A 670 -8.81 -15.09 -7.49
C THR A 670 -10.26 -15.37 -7.79
N LEU A 671 -11.03 -15.84 -6.79
CA LEU A 671 -12.45 -16.16 -6.95
C LEU A 671 -13.20 -15.94 -5.62
N LEU A 672 -14.44 -15.48 -5.70
CA LEU A 672 -15.40 -15.53 -4.61
C LEU A 672 -15.99 -16.94 -4.49
N ASN A 673 -15.90 -17.50 -3.28
CA ASN A 673 -16.49 -18.78 -2.94
C ASN A 673 -17.67 -18.61 -2.00
N VAL A 674 -18.74 -19.36 -2.28
CA VAL A 674 -19.90 -19.42 -1.40
C VAL A 674 -19.57 -20.34 -0.23
N LYS A 675 -19.53 -19.77 0.98
CA LYS A 675 -19.41 -20.51 2.26
C LYS A 675 -20.69 -20.25 3.07
N GLY A 676 -21.61 -21.20 3.01
CA GLY A 676 -22.84 -21.13 3.78
C GLY A 676 -22.63 -21.43 5.25
N THR A 677 -23.28 -20.68 6.12
CA THR A 677 -23.46 -21.04 7.53
C THR A 677 -24.78 -21.79 7.67
N LEU A 678 -24.72 -22.96 8.27
CA LEU A 678 -25.88 -23.83 8.47
C LEU A 678 -26.63 -23.39 9.73
N GLU A 679 -27.95 -23.30 9.64
CA GLU A 679 -28.81 -22.96 10.78
C GLU A 679 -28.92 -24.09 11.82
N SER A 680 -29.49 -23.78 12.99
CA SER A 680 -29.73 -24.74 14.07
C SER A 680 -30.73 -25.85 13.70
N ASP A 681 -31.68 -25.54 12.83
CA ASP A 681 -32.67 -26.47 12.31
C ASP A 681 -32.99 -26.15 10.84
N PHE A 682 -33.60 -27.12 10.15
CA PHE A 682 -33.81 -27.03 8.72
C PHE A 682 -34.92 -26.04 8.34
N ASP A 683 -35.90 -25.78 9.21
CA ASP A 683 -37.01 -24.89 8.90
C ASP A 683 -36.52 -23.43 8.81
N LEU A 684 -35.62 -23.03 9.72
CA LEU A 684 -34.91 -21.75 9.62
C LEU A 684 -34.07 -21.65 8.34
N GLN A 685 -33.37 -22.73 7.98
CA GLN A 685 -32.57 -22.76 6.75
C GLN A 685 -33.45 -22.67 5.49
N TRP A 686 -34.61 -23.33 5.52
CA TRP A 686 -35.58 -23.33 4.43
C TRP A 686 -36.10 -21.93 4.12
N GLU A 687 -36.35 -21.12 5.16
CA GLU A 687 -36.78 -19.72 5.01
C GLU A 687 -35.70 -18.82 4.40
N LYS A 688 -34.41 -19.13 4.64
CA LYS A 688 -33.28 -18.38 4.08
C LYS A 688 -32.99 -18.66 2.61
N PHE A 689 -33.42 -19.81 2.08
CA PHE A 689 -33.28 -20.11 0.65
C PHE A 689 -34.01 -19.09 -0.22
N LEU A 690 -33.45 -18.79 -1.41
CA LEU A 690 -34.20 -18.00 -2.39
C LEU A 690 -35.49 -18.74 -2.83
N PRO A 691 -36.57 -18.02 -3.16
CA PRO A 691 -37.82 -18.63 -3.63
C PRO A 691 -37.62 -19.63 -4.79
N LYS A 692 -36.65 -19.34 -5.67
CA LYS A 692 -36.26 -20.23 -6.77
C LYS A 692 -35.83 -21.63 -6.29
N VAL A 693 -35.00 -21.71 -5.25
CA VAL A 693 -34.51 -23.00 -4.70
C VAL A 693 -35.68 -23.79 -4.14
N ARG A 694 -36.54 -23.16 -3.35
CA ARG A 694 -37.75 -23.80 -2.79
C ARG A 694 -38.69 -24.31 -3.87
N ASN A 695 -38.91 -23.53 -4.93
CA ASN A 695 -39.76 -23.94 -6.05
C ASN A 695 -39.15 -25.10 -6.86
N ASN A 696 -37.84 -25.07 -7.10
CA ASN A 696 -37.14 -26.16 -7.77
C ASN A 696 -37.17 -27.44 -6.93
N TYR A 697 -36.99 -27.34 -5.61
CA TYR A 697 -37.11 -28.47 -4.69
C TYR A 697 -38.52 -29.08 -4.71
N ARG A 698 -39.58 -28.26 -4.60
CA ARG A 698 -40.97 -28.76 -4.70
C ARG A 698 -41.22 -29.48 -6.01
N LYS A 699 -40.72 -28.94 -7.13
CA LYS A 699 -40.82 -29.59 -8.44
C LYS A 699 -40.11 -30.96 -8.46
N ALA A 700 -38.92 -31.06 -7.86
CA ALA A 700 -38.21 -32.32 -7.74
C ALA A 700 -38.99 -33.36 -6.92
N VAL A 701 -39.60 -32.93 -5.81
CA VAL A 701 -40.46 -33.79 -4.98
C VAL A 701 -41.70 -34.27 -5.75
N THR A 702 -42.36 -33.39 -6.52
CA THR A 702 -43.48 -33.79 -7.39
C THR A 702 -43.08 -34.81 -8.45
N ASN A 703 -41.82 -34.80 -8.87
CA ASN A 703 -41.25 -35.78 -9.80
C ASN A 703 -40.71 -37.04 -9.09
N ASN A 704 -41.03 -37.26 -7.81
CA ASN A 704 -40.64 -38.43 -7.02
C ASN A 704 -39.12 -38.68 -6.94
N LEU A 705 -38.31 -37.62 -6.93
CA LEU A 705 -36.88 -37.77 -6.73
C LEU A 705 -36.59 -38.26 -5.30
N THR A 706 -35.65 -39.21 -5.18
CA THR A 706 -35.19 -39.72 -3.88
C THR A 706 -33.71 -39.41 -3.65
N PHE A 707 -33.28 -39.39 -2.38
CA PHE A 707 -31.94 -38.98 -1.97
C PHE A 707 -31.24 -40.10 -1.19
N LYS A 708 -29.94 -40.28 -1.46
CA LYS A 708 -29.06 -41.14 -0.67
C LYS A 708 -27.73 -40.43 -0.45
N ILE A 709 -27.22 -40.45 0.79
CA ILE A 709 -25.85 -40.05 1.10
C ILE A 709 -25.13 -41.24 1.70
N LEU A 710 -23.96 -41.56 1.14
CA LEU A 710 -23.15 -42.71 1.48
C LEU A 710 -21.91 -42.27 2.24
N GLN A 711 -21.54 -43.03 3.26
CA GLN A 711 -20.32 -42.85 4.03
C GLN A 711 -19.65 -44.19 4.33
N GLU A 712 -18.35 -44.16 4.62
CA GLU A 712 -17.62 -45.33 5.12
C GLU A 712 -17.76 -46.59 4.24
N GLN A 713 -18.34 -47.67 4.78
CA GLN A 713 -18.50 -48.95 4.10
C GLN A 713 -19.67 -48.97 3.10
N GLU A 714 -20.56 -47.97 3.14
CA GLU A 714 -21.67 -47.86 2.20
C GLU A 714 -21.21 -47.47 0.79
N ILE A 715 -19.98 -46.96 0.65
CA ILE A 715 -19.41 -46.55 -0.63
C ILE A 715 -18.74 -47.76 -1.30
N THR A 716 -19.41 -48.40 -2.26
CA THR A 716 -18.80 -49.51 -3.02
C THR A 716 -18.10 -49.01 -4.28
N GLN A 717 -17.36 -49.91 -4.95
CA GLN A 717 -16.72 -49.62 -6.24
C GLN A 717 -17.73 -49.26 -7.33
N GLU A 718 -18.98 -49.73 -7.21
CA GLU A 718 -20.04 -49.48 -8.17
C GLU A 718 -20.60 -48.05 -8.05
N GLU A 719 -20.78 -47.53 -6.83
CA GLU A 719 -21.15 -46.12 -6.65
C GLU A 719 -20.03 -45.16 -7.05
N ILE A 720 -18.75 -45.52 -6.81
CA ILE A 720 -17.61 -44.75 -7.31
C ILE A 720 -17.64 -44.65 -8.84
N LYS A 721 -17.86 -45.78 -9.52
CA LYS A 721 -17.98 -45.82 -10.99
C LYS A 721 -19.17 -45.00 -11.49
N THR A 722 -20.30 -45.08 -10.78
CA THR A 722 -21.52 -44.32 -11.10
C THR A 722 -21.26 -42.82 -11.01
N PHE A 723 -20.66 -42.34 -9.92
CA PHE A 723 -20.28 -40.93 -9.77
C PHE A 723 -19.30 -40.50 -10.87
N TYR A 724 -18.28 -41.31 -11.15
CA TYR A 724 -17.29 -41.04 -12.21
C TYR A 724 -17.98 -40.80 -13.55
N ASN A 725 -18.91 -41.67 -13.96
CA ASN A 725 -19.62 -41.52 -15.22
C ASN A 725 -20.41 -40.19 -15.28
N ILE A 726 -21.22 -39.90 -14.24
CA ILE A 726 -22.02 -38.66 -14.17
C ILE A 726 -21.12 -37.40 -14.19
N TYR A 727 -20.01 -37.45 -13.46
CA TYR A 727 -19.03 -36.36 -13.40
C TYR A 727 -18.34 -36.14 -14.75
N THR A 728 -17.82 -37.20 -15.36
CA THR A 728 -17.12 -37.15 -16.65
C THR A 728 -18.05 -36.64 -17.76
N ASP A 729 -19.30 -37.10 -17.81
CA ASP A 729 -20.25 -36.61 -18.81
C ASP A 729 -20.63 -35.13 -18.59
N THR A 730 -20.68 -34.69 -17.32
CA THR A 730 -20.83 -33.27 -16.98
C THR A 730 -19.64 -32.45 -17.48
N MET A 731 -18.40 -32.94 -17.33
CA MET A 731 -17.20 -32.24 -17.81
C MET A 731 -17.14 -32.16 -19.34
N LYS A 732 -17.48 -33.26 -20.04
CA LYS A 732 -17.59 -33.29 -21.51
C LYS A 732 -18.58 -32.25 -22.01
N ARG A 733 -19.81 -32.24 -21.45
CA ARG A 733 -20.87 -31.29 -21.83
C ARG A 733 -20.45 -29.83 -21.67
N ASN A 734 -19.67 -29.52 -20.63
CA ASN A 734 -19.24 -28.15 -20.34
C ASN A 734 -17.95 -27.76 -21.07
N ASN A 735 -17.39 -28.59 -21.96
CA ASN A 735 -16.09 -28.38 -22.60
C ASN A 735 -15.00 -28.00 -21.57
N ALA A 736 -14.98 -28.70 -20.44
CA ALA A 736 -14.06 -28.41 -19.34
C ALA A 736 -12.59 -28.56 -19.80
N LYS A 737 -11.68 -27.83 -19.14
CA LYS A 737 -10.24 -28.00 -19.37
C LYS A 737 -9.81 -29.41 -18.95
N GLU A 738 -8.80 -29.94 -19.63
CA GLU A 738 -8.20 -31.27 -19.39
C GLU A 738 -7.90 -31.56 -17.92
N LEU A 739 -7.44 -30.57 -17.16
CA LEU A 739 -7.16 -30.68 -15.72
C LEU A 739 -8.37 -31.10 -14.85
N TYR A 740 -9.59 -30.97 -15.36
CA TYR A 740 -10.81 -31.38 -14.67
C TYR A 740 -11.23 -32.84 -15.00
N PHE A 741 -10.56 -33.52 -15.93
CA PHE A 741 -10.84 -34.91 -16.25
C PHE A 741 -10.04 -35.86 -15.35
N PHE A 742 -10.56 -36.11 -14.15
CA PHE A 742 -10.01 -37.08 -13.21
C PHE A 742 -10.22 -38.52 -13.69
N SER A 743 -9.23 -39.40 -13.51
CA SER A 743 -9.36 -40.82 -13.87
C SER A 743 -10.25 -41.60 -12.88
N LEU A 744 -10.85 -42.71 -13.33
CA LEU A 744 -11.59 -43.59 -12.42
C LEU A 744 -10.67 -44.14 -11.31
N GLN A 745 -9.42 -44.45 -11.65
CA GLN A 745 -8.43 -44.94 -10.69
C GLN A 745 -8.16 -43.91 -9.58
N TYR A 746 -8.07 -42.62 -9.94
CA TYR A 746 -7.95 -41.53 -8.96
C TYR A 746 -9.08 -41.54 -7.93
N PHE A 747 -10.33 -41.65 -8.37
CA PHE A 747 -11.47 -41.70 -7.46
C PHE A 747 -11.46 -42.96 -6.59
N LYS A 748 -11.12 -44.12 -7.16
CA LYS A 748 -11.01 -45.37 -6.39
C LYS A 748 -9.99 -45.27 -5.26
N GLU A 749 -8.80 -44.75 -5.55
CA GLU A 749 -7.73 -44.60 -4.57
C GLU A 749 -8.07 -43.57 -3.51
N LEU A 750 -8.47 -42.36 -3.92
CA LEU A 750 -8.82 -41.28 -3.00
C LEU A 750 -9.94 -41.70 -2.04
N ILE A 751 -11.02 -42.27 -2.57
CA ILE A 751 -12.20 -42.62 -1.76
C ILE A 751 -11.89 -43.80 -0.84
N SER A 752 -11.18 -44.82 -1.32
CA SER A 752 -10.88 -46.00 -0.50
C SER A 752 -9.96 -45.67 0.68
N ASN A 753 -9.06 -44.70 0.52
CA ASN A 753 -8.11 -44.29 1.57
C ASN A 753 -8.66 -43.21 2.53
N HIS A 754 -9.78 -42.57 2.19
CA HIS A 754 -10.36 -41.44 2.93
C HIS A 754 -11.86 -41.60 3.21
N ARG A 755 -12.32 -42.83 3.46
CA ARG A 755 -13.75 -43.18 3.61
C ARG A 755 -14.47 -42.45 4.75
N SER A 756 -13.76 -42.01 5.79
CA SER A 756 -14.31 -41.22 6.91
C SER A 756 -14.40 -39.72 6.61
N GLU A 757 -13.58 -39.22 5.68
CA GLU A 757 -13.53 -37.81 5.29
C GLU A 757 -14.29 -37.52 3.99
N ILE A 758 -14.79 -38.55 3.31
CA ILE A 758 -15.50 -38.41 2.03
C ILE A 758 -16.93 -38.92 2.16
N LEU A 759 -17.87 -38.13 1.63
CA LEU A 759 -19.27 -38.50 1.47
C LEU A 759 -19.62 -38.49 -0.02
N MET A 760 -20.52 -39.40 -0.42
CA MET A 760 -21.10 -39.39 -1.76
C MET A 760 -22.61 -39.21 -1.67
N ALA A 761 -23.11 -38.11 -2.21
CA ALA A 761 -24.53 -37.81 -2.24
C ALA A 761 -25.09 -38.03 -3.65
N PHE A 762 -26.26 -38.67 -3.74
CA PHE A 762 -26.94 -38.98 -4.99
C PHE A 762 -28.43 -38.59 -4.92
N SER A 763 -28.95 -38.12 -6.04
CA SER A 763 -30.39 -38.01 -6.28
C SER A 763 -30.80 -39.02 -7.35
N TYR A 764 -31.88 -39.75 -7.10
CA TYR A 764 -32.39 -40.77 -8.00
C TYR A 764 -33.75 -40.39 -8.58
N PHE A 765 -33.99 -40.83 -9.81
CA PHE A 765 -35.31 -40.84 -10.46
C PHE A 765 -35.58 -42.29 -10.90
N ASP A 766 -36.66 -42.89 -10.42
CA ASP A 766 -37.02 -44.30 -10.67
C ASP A 766 -35.86 -45.29 -10.44
N GLY A 767 -35.09 -45.07 -9.37
CA GLY A 767 -33.93 -45.91 -9.00
C GLY A 767 -32.65 -45.64 -9.78
N LEU A 768 -32.68 -44.76 -10.80
CA LEU A 768 -31.50 -44.35 -11.57
C LEU A 768 -30.83 -43.11 -10.93
N PRO A 769 -29.52 -43.13 -10.62
CA PRO A 769 -28.82 -41.95 -10.12
C PRO A 769 -28.60 -40.92 -11.24
N ILE A 770 -29.19 -39.73 -11.07
CA ILE A 770 -29.22 -38.67 -12.10
C ILE A 770 -28.46 -37.40 -11.70
N SER A 771 -28.08 -37.26 -10.44
CA SER A 771 -27.15 -36.22 -9.98
C SER A 771 -26.33 -36.76 -8.82
N ALA A 772 -25.07 -36.36 -8.76
CA ALA A 772 -24.15 -36.81 -7.73
C ALA A 772 -23.20 -35.70 -7.28
N GLU A 773 -22.82 -35.71 -6.00
CA GLU A 773 -21.81 -34.83 -5.44
C GLU A 773 -20.86 -35.61 -4.52
N LEU A 774 -19.56 -35.47 -4.78
CA LEU A 774 -18.48 -35.95 -3.95
C LEU A 774 -18.09 -34.82 -2.99
N ILE A 775 -18.21 -35.09 -1.70
CA ILE A 775 -18.11 -34.08 -0.65
C ILE A 775 -16.91 -34.43 0.24
N ILE A 776 -16.01 -33.49 0.47
CA ILE A 776 -14.96 -33.61 1.48
C ILE A 776 -15.50 -33.04 2.79
N LYS A 777 -15.52 -33.86 3.83
CA LYS A 777 -15.85 -33.49 5.20
C LYS A 777 -14.56 -33.24 5.97
N ASN A 778 -14.40 -32.03 6.51
CA ASN A 778 -13.30 -31.69 7.40
C ASN A 778 -13.82 -30.95 8.63
N LYS A 779 -13.69 -31.58 9.80
CA LYS A 779 -14.28 -31.12 11.07
C LYS A 779 -15.79 -30.85 10.91
N ASP A 780 -16.21 -29.61 11.13
CA ASP A 780 -17.60 -29.13 11.07
C ASP A 780 -17.96 -28.49 9.72
N THR A 781 -17.12 -28.67 8.70
CA THR A 781 -17.29 -28.06 7.38
C THR A 781 -17.36 -29.12 6.27
N LEU A 782 -18.37 -29.01 5.41
CA LEU A 782 -18.47 -29.75 4.15
C LEU A 782 -17.92 -28.91 3.00
N PHE A 783 -17.19 -29.54 2.09
CA PHE A 783 -16.73 -28.93 0.84
C PHE A 783 -17.34 -29.72 -0.33
N ALA A 784 -18.16 -29.06 -1.13
CA ALA A 784 -18.63 -29.62 -2.41
C ALA A 784 -17.42 -29.71 -3.35
N PHE A 785 -16.75 -30.86 -3.35
CA PHE A 785 -15.47 -31.03 -4.04
C PHE A 785 -15.68 -31.13 -5.54
N LEU A 786 -16.46 -32.13 -5.97
CA LEU A 786 -16.76 -32.39 -7.37
C LEU A 786 -18.19 -32.92 -7.51
N GLY A 787 -18.86 -32.63 -8.62
CA GLY A 787 -20.23 -33.06 -8.81
C GLY A 787 -20.66 -32.98 -10.27
N GLY A 788 -21.75 -33.66 -10.57
CA GLY A 788 -22.32 -33.73 -11.90
C GLY A 788 -23.81 -34.01 -11.87
N THR A 789 -24.44 -33.74 -12.99
CA THR A 789 -25.88 -33.95 -13.18
C THR A 789 -26.11 -34.35 -14.63
N ASP A 790 -26.90 -35.40 -14.84
CA ASP A 790 -27.35 -35.83 -16.15
C ASP A 790 -28.26 -34.76 -16.77
N ALA A 791 -27.93 -34.34 -17.99
CA ALA A 791 -28.66 -33.29 -18.71
C ALA A 791 -30.10 -33.69 -19.04
N ASN A 792 -30.35 -34.99 -19.25
CA ASN A 792 -31.67 -35.51 -19.60
C ASN A 792 -32.72 -35.23 -18.51
N TYR A 793 -32.28 -35.04 -17.26
CA TYR A 793 -33.14 -34.85 -16.11
C TYR A 793 -33.13 -33.43 -15.54
N PHE A 794 -32.54 -32.44 -16.23
CA PHE A 794 -32.53 -31.04 -15.77
C PHE A 794 -33.93 -30.47 -15.52
N SER A 795 -34.94 -30.92 -16.28
CA SER A 795 -36.34 -30.55 -16.10
C SER A 795 -36.91 -30.97 -14.74
N HIS A 796 -36.34 -32.01 -14.12
CA HIS A 796 -36.72 -32.58 -12.82
C HIS A 796 -36.03 -31.89 -11.63
N ARG A 797 -35.11 -30.95 -11.89
CA ARG A 797 -34.35 -30.17 -10.88
C ARG A 797 -33.52 -31.00 -9.87
N PRO A 798 -32.79 -32.05 -10.30
CA PRO A 798 -32.08 -32.94 -9.39
C PRO A 798 -30.93 -32.28 -8.61
N ASN A 799 -30.25 -31.28 -9.17
CA ASN A 799 -29.13 -30.61 -8.49
C ASN A 799 -29.60 -29.74 -7.30
N ASP A 800 -30.69 -28.98 -7.47
CA ASP A 800 -31.29 -28.21 -6.38
C ASP A 800 -31.79 -29.13 -5.27
N PHE A 801 -32.47 -30.22 -5.65
CA PHE A 801 -32.93 -31.24 -4.72
C PHE A 801 -31.79 -31.86 -3.91
N LEU A 802 -30.74 -32.32 -4.60
CA LEU A 802 -29.56 -32.92 -4.00
C LEU A 802 -28.94 -32.01 -2.93
N ARG A 803 -28.74 -30.72 -3.25
CA ARG A 803 -28.09 -29.78 -2.33
C ARG A 803 -28.97 -29.40 -1.14
N VAL A 804 -30.28 -29.27 -1.32
CA VAL A 804 -31.19 -29.07 -0.18
C VAL A 804 -31.14 -30.26 0.77
N GLU A 805 -31.12 -31.49 0.25
CA GLU A 805 -31.03 -32.70 1.06
C GLU A 805 -29.67 -32.87 1.75
N ILE A 806 -28.56 -32.49 1.08
CA ILE A 806 -27.24 -32.40 1.73
C ILE A 806 -27.28 -31.41 2.89
N ILE A 807 -27.87 -30.23 2.71
CA ILE A 807 -28.00 -29.22 3.77
C ILE A 807 -28.86 -29.75 4.93
N ARG A 808 -29.98 -30.41 4.64
CA ARG A 808 -30.84 -31.07 5.64
C ARG A 808 -30.06 -32.09 6.44
N TRP A 809 -29.31 -32.96 5.76
CA TRP A 809 -28.46 -33.95 6.40
C TRP A 809 -27.36 -33.31 7.24
N ALA A 810 -26.72 -32.24 6.75
CA ALA A 810 -25.63 -31.55 7.44
C ALA A 810 -26.11 -30.89 8.75
N ILE A 811 -27.27 -30.25 8.74
CA ILE A 811 -27.91 -29.67 9.94
C ILE A 811 -28.23 -30.76 10.96
N LYS A 812 -28.84 -31.89 10.51
CA LYS A 812 -29.11 -33.04 11.38
C LYS A 812 -27.84 -33.59 12.05
N ASN A 813 -26.71 -33.53 11.34
CA ASN A 813 -25.40 -33.98 11.83
C ASN A 813 -24.58 -32.86 12.51
N LYS A 814 -25.20 -31.72 12.85
CA LYS A 814 -24.59 -30.61 13.59
C LYS A 814 -23.32 -30.04 12.93
N LEU A 815 -23.26 -30.07 11.60
CA LEU A 815 -22.21 -29.38 10.84
C LEU A 815 -22.52 -27.88 10.81
N LYS A 816 -21.48 -27.06 10.70
CA LYS A 816 -21.61 -25.59 10.77
C LYS A 816 -21.56 -24.92 9.41
N HIS A 817 -20.80 -25.48 8.48
CA HIS A 817 -20.54 -24.83 7.21
C HIS A 817 -20.64 -25.77 6.02
N TYR A 818 -21.09 -25.21 4.89
CA TYR A 818 -21.05 -25.87 3.60
C TYR A 818 -20.45 -24.94 2.55
N VAL A 819 -19.24 -25.29 2.10
CA VAL A 819 -18.48 -24.57 1.08
C VAL A 819 -18.84 -25.12 -0.28
N LEU A 820 -19.62 -24.36 -1.05
CA LEU A 820 -20.02 -24.71 -2.42
C LEU A 820 -18.96 -24.31 -3.46
N GLY A 821 -17.92 -23.58 -3.05
CA GLY A 821 -16.89 -23.03 -3.93
C GLY A 821 -17.41 -21.87 -4.80
N GLY A 822 -16.63 -21.51 -5.82
CA GLY A 822 -16.89 -20.35 -6.68
C GLY A 822 -17.47 -20.70 -8.05
N GLY A 823 -17.57 -19.68 -8.90
CA GLY A 823 -17.85 -19.82 -10.34
C GLY A 823 -16.59 -20.08 -11.16
N LEU A 824 -16.71 -20.04 -12.48
CA LEU A 824 -15.60 -19.87 -13.43
C LEU A 824 -15.04 -18.45 -13.36
N SER A 825 -15.91 -17.48 -13.06
CA SER A 825 -15.60 -16.08 -12.78
C SER A 825 -16.57 -15.52 -11.75
N ASP A 826 -16.18 -14.43 -11.08
CA ASP A 826 -17.01 -13.81 -10.05
C ASP A 826 -18.36 -13.36 -10.63
N GLY A 827 -19.45 -13.74 -9.96
CA GLY A 827 -20.80 -13.33 -10.34
C GLY A 827 -21.42 -14.11 -11.52
N ASP A 828 -20.76 -15.16 -12.02
CA ASP A 828 -21.32 -15.97 -13.11
C ASP A 828 -22.55 -16.80 -12.71
N GLY A 829 -23.14 -17.52 -13.67
CA GLY A 829 -24.33 -18.34 -13.44
C GLY A 829 -24.11 -19.49 -12.43
N LEU A 830 -22.91 -20.06 -12.40
CA LEU A 830 -22.57 -21.14 -11.47
C LEU A 830 -22.46 -20.61 -10.04
N TYR A 831 -21.78 -19.49 -9.86
CA TYR A 831 -21.71 -18.77 -8.60
C TYR A 831 -23.12 -18.37 -8.12
N LYS A 832 -23.94 -17.76 -8.98
CA LYS A 832 -25.32 -17.35 -8.64
C LYS A 832 -26.19 -18.53 -8.21
N SER A 833 -26.04 -19.68 -8.88
CA SER A 833 -26.73 -20.92 -8.51
C SER A 833 -26.36 -21.37 -7.10
N LYS A 834 -25.06 -21.37 -6.76
CA LYS A 834 -24.56 -21.71 -5.41
C LYS A 834 -25.00 -20.67 -4.38
N LYS A 835 -24.96 -19.38 -4.72
CA LYS A 835 -25.33 -18.28 -3.84
C LYS A 835 -26.82 -18.30 -3.48
N ALA A 836 -27.67 -18.86 -4.33
CA ALA A 836 -29.10 -18.97 -4.08
C ALA A 836 -29.47 -19.81 -2.83
N PHE A 837 -28.57 -20.71 -2.40
CA PHE A 837 -28.72 -21.48 -1.15
C PHE A 837 -28.33 -20.67 0.10
N PHE A 838 -27.45 -19.67 -0.05
CA PHE A 838 -26.94 -18.84 1.06
C PHE A 838 -26.91 -17.35 0.65
N PRO A 839 -28.07 -16.74 0.33
CA PRO A 839 -28.12 -15.42 -0.28
C PRO A 839 -27.71 -14.28 0.68
N LYS A 840 -27.79 -14.52 1.99
CA LYS A 840 -27.51 -13.54 3.05
C LYS A 840 -26.13 -13.70 3.70
N ASP A 841 -25.45 -14.81 3.48
CA ASP A 841 -24.13 -15.06 4.08
C ASP A 841 -23.05 -14.30 3.31
N ASP A 842 -21.97 -13.92 3.96
CA ASP A 842 -20.82 -13.34 3.28
C ASP A 842 -20.06 -14.40 2.47
N ASP A 843 -19.55 -14.01 1.30
CA ASP A 843 -18.64 -14.89 0.56
C ASP A 843 -17.26 -14.92 1.20
N ILE A 844 -16.52 -15.99 0.91
CA ILE A 844 -15.12 -16.11 1.28
C ILE A 844 -14.24 -16.03 0.04
N VAL A 845 -13.20 -15.20 0.11
CA VAL A 845 -12.28 -14.99 -1.01
C VAL A 845 -11.28 -16.14 -1.07
N PHE A 846 -11.17 -16.78 -2.24
CA PHE A 846 -10.10 -17.70 -2.58
C PHE A 846 -8.90 -16.93 -3.14
N TYR A 847 -7.75 -17.08 -2.50
CA TYR A 847 -6.52 -16.39 -2.88
C TYR A 847 -5.52 -17.32 -3.57
N THR A 848 -4.80 -16.77 -4.55
CA THR A 848 -3.59 -17.38 -5.10
C THR A 848 -2.37 -16.53 -4.80
N GLY A 849 -1.24 -17.18 -4.52
CA GLY A 849 0.06 -16.55 -4.37
C GLY A 849 0.87 -16.65 -5.67
N ARG A 850 1.49 -15.54 -6.08
CA ARG A 850 2.37 -15.47 -7.26
C ARG A 850 3.68 -14.85 -6.81
N LYS A 851 4.78 -15.59 -6.93
CA LYS A 851 6.09 -15.07 -6.54
C LYS A 851 7.13 -15.31 -7.63
N ILE A 852 7.89 -14.26 -7.93
CA ILE A 852 9.08 -14.33 -8.78
C ILE A 852 10.28 -14.24 -7.84
N ASN A 853 10.99 -15.35 -7.68
CA ASN A 853 12.17 -15.47 -6.82
C ASN A 853 13.44 -14.99 -7.53
N ASN A 854 13.54 -15.26 -8.85
CA ASN A 854 14.64 -14.78 -9.70
C ASN A 854 14.09 -14.05 -10.93
N TYR A 855 14.04 -12.72 -10.84
CA TYR A 855 13.46 -11.88 -11.88
C TYR A 855 14.22 -11.92 -13.21
N GLN A 856 15.55 -11.96 -13.16
CA GLN A 856 16.37 -11.96 -14.37
C GLN A 856 16.16 -13.24 -15.18
N VAL A 857 16.15 -14.40 -14.51
CA VAL A 857 15.89 -15.69 -15.16
C VAL A 857 14.44 -15.77 -15.63
N TYR A 858 13.48 -15.31 -14.83
CA TYR A 858 12.08 -15.25 -15.22
C TYR A 858 11.87 -14.47 -16.52
N GLU A 859 12.45 -13.27 -16.62
CA GLU A 859 12.38 -12.42 -17.82
C GLU A 859 12.96 -13.12 -19.05
N ASN A 860 14.13 -13.74 -18.90
CA ASN A 860 14.79 -14.45 -20.01
C ASN A 860 13.93 -15.63 -20.48
N LEU A 861 13.39 -16.42 -19.55
CA LEU A 861 12.49 -17.54 -19.88
C LEU A 861 11.22 -17.09 -20.60
N CYS A 862 10.64 -15.96 -20.20
CA CYS A 862 9.45 -15.42 -20.86
C CYS A 862 9.77 -14.93 -22.28
N LYS A 863 10.85 -14.16 -22.46
CA LYS A 863 11.28 -13.66 -23.77
C LYS A 863 11.64 -14.77 -24.75
N ASN A 864 12.35 -15.80 -24.29
CA ASN A 864 12.79 -16.90 -25.15
C ASN A 864 11.61 -17.74 -25.65
N LYS A 865 10.50 -17.76 -24.90
CA LYS A 865 9.34 -18.59 -25.23
C LYS A 865 8.22 -17.85 -25.95
N HIS A 866 8.12 -16.54 -25.74
CA HIS A 866 7.05 -15.70 -26.27
C HIS A 866 7.67 -14.43 -26.87
N GLU A 867 7.72 -14.35 -28.21
CA GLU A 867 8.31 -13.20 -28.94
C GLU A 867 7.56 -11.89 -28.68
N ASP A 868 6.27 -11.97 -28.36
CA ASP A 868 5.40 -10.86 -27.99
C ASP A 868 5.55 -10.43 -26.52
N TYR A 869 6.40 -11.12 -25.73
CA TYR A 869 6.66 -10.75 -24.34
C TYR A 869 7.35 -9.38 -24.24
N ASN A 870 6.51 -8.36 -24.05
CA ASN A 870 6.92 -6.98 -23.86
C ASN A 870 6.73 -6.54 -22.39
N ASN A 871 7.03 -5.28 -22.10
CA ASN A 871 6.91 -4.73 -20.75
C ASN A 871 5.46 -4.64 -20.19
N SER A 872 4.40 -4.70 -21.01
CA SER A 872 3.00 -4.63 -20.54
C SER A 872 2.51 -5.93 -19.89
N HIS A 873 3.15 -7.06 -20.18
CA HIS A 873 2.82 -8.37 -19.59
C HIS A 873 3.14 -8.45 -18.08
N LYS A 874 3.90 -7.49 -17.54
CA LYS A 874 4.27 -7.41 -16.12
C LYS A 874 3.14 -6.89 -15.23
N ASP A 875 2.40 -5.89 -15.70
CA ASP A 875 1.19 -5.40 -15.01
C ASP A 875 0.04 -6.42 -15.07
N GLU A 876 0.16 -7.34 -16.01
CA GLU A 876 -0.77 -8.40 -16.33
C GLU A 876 -0.48 -9.72 -15.60
N VAL A 877 0.58 -9.80 -14.78
CA VAL A 877 0.78 -10.92 -13.84
C VAL A 877 -0.43 -11.11 -12.93
N LYS A 878 -1.30 -10.11 -12.76
CA LYS A 878 -2.61 -10.21 -12.07
C LYS A 878 -3.71 -10.85 -12.92
N LYS A 879 -3.69 -10.64 -14.24
CA LYS A 879 -4.76 -11.00 -15.19
C LYS A 879 -4.49 -12.30 -15.98
N TYR A 880 -3.23 -12.71 -16.14
CA TYR A 880 -2.82 -13.82 -17.01
C TYR A 880 -2.39 -15.05 -16.21
N PHE A 881 -2.22 -16.16 -16.92
CA PHE A 881 -1.68 -17.41 -16.40
C PHE A 881 -0.28 -17.19 -15.79
N PHE A 882 -0.03 -17.79 -14.62
CA PHE A 882 1.26 -17.68 -13.93
C PHE A 882 1.85 -19.06 -13.61
N PRO A 883 3.16 -19.27 -13.80
CA PRO A 883 4.12 -18.33 -14.40
C PRO A 883 3.93 -18.20 -15.92
N PHE A 884 4.22 -17.03 -16.48
CA PHE A 884 3.92 -16.71 -17.88
C PHE A 884 4.71 -17.59 -18.87
N TYR A 885 5.98 -17.91 -18.59
CA TYR A 885 6.75 -18.85 -19.42
C TYR A 885 6.20 -20.29 -19.44
N ARG A 886 5.17 -20.61 -18.66
CA ARG A 886 4.44 -21.90 -18.79
C ARG A 886 3.13 -21.76 -19.57
N PHE A 887 2.78 -20.56 -20.02
CA PHE A 887 1.66 -20.34 -20.90
C PHE A 887 1.91 -21.04 -22.24
N MET A 888 0.87 -21.66 -22.79
CA MET A 888 0.88 -22.22 -24.14
C MET A 888 -0.28 -21.57 -24.87
N ASN A 889 -0.01 -20.90 -26.00
CA ASN A 889 -1.05 -20.42 -26.90
C ASN A 889 -1.87 -21.65 -27.32
N ARG A 890 -3.08 -21.78 -26.79
CA ARG A 890 -4.05 -22.82 -27.17
C ARG A 890 -5.09 -22.22 -28.08
#